data_AF-A0A3D0J448-F1
#
_entry.id   AF-A0A3D0J448-F1
#
_cell.length_a   1.000
_cell.length_b   1.000
_cell.length_c   1.000
_cell.angle_alpha   90.00
_cell.angle_beta   90.00
_cell.angle_gamma   90.00
#
_symmetry.space_group_name_H-M   'P 1'
#
loop_
_entity.id
_entity.type
_entity.pdbx_description
1 polymer ?
#
loop_
_entity_poly.entity_id
_entity_poly.type
_entity_poly.pdbx_seq_one_letter_code
_entity_poly.pdbx_strand_id
1 'polypeptide(L)'
;MRQKYVGFIVVALVLLLTGAVSWANHSAVIITGDTPAKESKSGLSSWKIDSEDPNKGYDEFWNDTYLMWELLYKNKGWANNDIYVLYGNGDDYTTLNDRYKASVQTNNVIPKATDYRAYYTEVANIFSWLANGNAGQGIPKMTVNDFLFGYTFNHGGTTGNNNSTLGLMDVEITDTDFANKVNPIPCWARAFWMQQCFSGGFIDNLQNSKTMVSTACTGSESAYRADNISRNESPLPENETYNSVVYNHGEYNFHIMNSQRGKALYPYHLPYPVNADYNGNGKVSLYESKEHERWSESRVETPMWSDPSGWGPYLYLEYGNLSYKAPIARISAYYDPYANLASKVPAGDTYINWSSVVGTFPVKTYTLTYDRFRDGNWVTLLQNTTATSYTFKYFCPYTSGTAFKVSAYDGKDNTWSNTYILYPPNPGDPIVSYSTTPEATAHSNGKKLVIDNSGKLHVVFTSNDTVYHTTSVDDGETWSTQSAVGQGKNPAIELTASQTPTICWSKGNELYNSQHSADVWGAPQLIYTGPAGSVVSYLAYVLDRNTNNSYLGWVDEGAAGSSVLISPYTPGGSGQLAPSPIDQGGADAFKSPSLALDRTGKLKITWSHNGRVYYYDQAGQLELGENGIHPIVETYGDRTSVVWQEEIAPGVYQIVKRNKGPLGWNEKQVISYPDEKNADFPVVAANGQYVYSKNTAGKDYDIVWHGEYDNGWTQYERNISYASGGLSKYPSACVRQLWPQSKLYILWTEDLPDAKAIIQKPVKIYAQEIEPVPYYYADLGTEEASVYTIQKEGVLIYGQTPDLTVDYHSTQLKYSFSGLDPARSYMLKAVYYHETSDRIQQKMKIDGQQFDVANLKPKEKVEFKRWLMPKLYSDGQIDITIDKQKGEYAVCAVLSIEEYEKDCDNTKDGGAQATLSETKIVAHRYELLPNSPNPASGQTTFRYQLAQSGKTTFKVYNTLGQAVKTIVDAYQQPGVYSVNWDGKDTQGKKVANGVYFYRINSGEFDATKKMVILK
;
A
#
# COMPACT_ATOMS: atom_id res chain seq x y z
N MET A 1 -0.48 -63.13 7.74
CA MET A 1 -1.18 -61.93 7.21
C MET A 1 -0.35 -61.25 6.10
N ARG A 2 -0.14 -61.93 4.96
CA ARG A 2 0.44 -61.33 3.74
C ARG A 2 -0.59 -61.46 2.62
N GLN A 3 -1.38 -60.42 2.35
CA GLN A 3 -2.18 -60.27 1.10
C GLN A 3 -2.93 -58.93 0.97
N LYS A 4 -3.19 -58.18 2.06
CA LYS A 4 -3.99 -56.93 2.00
C LYS A 4 -3.25 -55.65 1.58
N TYR A 5 -1.92 -55.66 1.43
CA TYR A 5 -1.13 -54.46 1.12
C TYR A 5 -0.75 -54.27 -0.36
N VAL A 6 -1.07 -55.22 -1.24
CA VAL A 6 -0.73 -55.11 -2.68
C VAL A 6 -1.84 -54.42 -3.48
N GLY A 7 -3.11 -54.54 -3.06
CA GLY A 7 -4.24 -53.92 -3.78
C GLY A 7 -4.27 -52.40 -3.76
N PHE A 8 -3.87 -51.77 -2.65
CA PHE A 8 -3.90 -50.30 -2.51
C PHE A 8 -2.83 -49.59 -3.35
N ILE A 9 -1.67 -50.23 -3.55
CA ILE A 9 -0.57 -49.64 -4.33
C ILE A 9 -0.88 -49.69 -5.84
N VAL A 10 -1.57 -50.73 -6.32
CA VAL A 10 -1.95 -50.83 -7.75
C VAL A 10 -3.04 -49.83 -8.13
N VAL A 11 -4.04 -49.60 -7.28
CA VAL A 11 -5.10 -48.58 -7.57
C VAL A 11 -4.52 -47.16 -7.58
N ALA A 12 -3.59 -46.84 -6.67
CA ALA A 12 -2.92 -45.54 -6.65
C ALA A 12 -2.00 -45.32 -7.87
N LEU A 13 -1.32 -46.35 -8.35
CA LEU A 13 -0.45 -46.27 -9.54
C LEU A 13 -1.21 -46.24 -10.87
N VAL A 14 -2.41 -46.84 -10.96
CA VAL A 14 -3.26 -46.75 -12.17
C VAL A 14 -3.85 -45.34 -12.32
N LEU A 15 -4.27 -44.69 -11.22
CA LEU A 15 -4.75 -43.30 -11.24
C LEU A 15 -3.66 -42.26 -11.55
N LEU A 16 -2.38 -42.63 -11.46
CA LEU A 16 -1.24 -41.77 -11.85
C LEU A 16 -0.85 -41.88 -13.34
N LEU A 17 -1.48 -42.76 -14.11
CA LEU A 17 -1.07 -43.04 -15.51
C LEU A 17 -2.21 -42.93 -16.55
N THR A 18 -3.44 -42.59 -16.15
CA THR A 18 -4.53 -42.30 -17.10
C THR A 18 -5.40 -41.13 -16.66
N GLY A 19 -5.32 -40.02 -17.41
CA GLY A 19 -6.44 -39.14 -17.77
C GLY A 19 -7.28 -38.45 -16.68
N ALA A 20 -7.34 -37.12 -16.77
CA ALA A 20 -8.38 -36.21 -16.27
C ALA A 20 -9.61 -36.82 -15.55
N VAL A 21 -9.84 -36.38 -14.31
CA VAL A 21 -11.18 -36.39 -13.72
C VAL A 21 -11.96 -35.22 -14.31
N SER A 22 -12.74 -35.49 -15.37
CA SER A 22 -13.77 -34.57 -15.87
C SER A 22 -14.99 -34.60 -14.96
N TRP A 23 -15.58 -33.43 -14.69
CA TRP A 23 -16.91 -33.32 -14.05
C TRP A 23 -17.97 -34.01 -14.90
N ALA A 24 -19.08 -34.41 -14.27
CA ALA A 24 -20.13 -35.10 -15.00
C ALA A 24 -20.89 -34.11 -15.91
N ASN A 25 -21.39 -32.99 -15.38
CA ASN A 25 -22.06 -31.93 -16.14
C ASN A 25 -21.82 -30.53 -15.52
N HIS A 26 -22.23 -29.49 -16.26
CA HIS A 26 -22.30 -28.11 -15.78
C HIS A 26 -23.74 -27.60 -15.97
N SER A 27 -24.19 -26.61 -15.19
CA SER A 27 -25.46 -25.92 -15.43
C SER A 27 -25.33 -24.45 -15.11
N ALA A 28 -25.91 -23.59 -15.95
CA ALA A 28 -25.89 -22.14 -15.79
C ALA A 28 -27.33 -21.61 -15.69
N VAL A 29 -27.57 -20.63 -14.82
CA VAL A 29 -28.86 -19.97 -14.66
C VAL A 29 -28.67 -18.46 -14.75
N ILE A 30 -29.23 -17.84 -15.79
CA ILE A 30 -29.14 -16.41 -16.10
C ILE A 30 -30.51 -15.81 -15.81
N ILE A 31 -30.61 -14.84 -14.88
CA ILE A 31 -31.89 -14.26 -14.43
C ILE A 31 -31.89 -12.74 -14.61
N THR A 32 -32.82 -12.26 -15.43
CA THR A 32 -33.00 -10.83 -15.73
C THR A 32 -34.49 -10.46 -15.75
N GLY A 33 -34.98 -9.88 -14.66
CA GLY A 33 -36.39 -9.61 -14.36
C GLY A 33 -37.04 -8.35 -14.94
N ASP A 34 -36.51 -7.77 -16.02
CA ASP A 34 -37.10 -6.59 -16.68
C ASP A 34 -36.82 -6.60 -18.19
N THR A 35 -37.41 -5.65 -18.93
CA THR A 35 -37.19 -5.50 -20.39
C THR A 35 -36.90 -4.04 -20.78
N PRO A 36 -36.23 -3.80 -21.93
CA PRO A 36 -35.93 -2.45 -22.41
C PRO A 36 -37.16 -1.58 -22.69
N ALA A 37 -38.31 -2.19 -22.95
CA ALA A 37 -39.58 -1.50 -23.06
C ALA A 37 -40.21 -1.33 -21.68
N LYS A 38 -40.72 -0.13 -21.37
CA LYS A 38 -41.64 0.07 -20.23
C LYS A 38 -42.98 -0.61 -20.51
N GLU A 39 -43.04 -1.94 -20.47
CA GLU A 39 -44.29 -2.61 -20.13
C GLU A 39 -44.70 -2.14 -18.74
N SER A 40 -45.89 -1.57 -18.64
CA SER A 40 -46.30 -0.80 -17.46
C SER A 40 -46.44 -1.71 -16.24
N LYS A 41 -45.43 -1.72 -15.36
CA LYS A 41 -45.48 -2.35 -14.03
C LYS A 41 -46.64 -1.76 -13.21
N SER A 42 -47.79 -2.42 -13.26
CA SER A 42 -48.99 -2.00 -12.53
C SER A 42 -48.85 -2.36 -11.05
N GLY A 43 -48.38 -1.41 -10.23
CA GLY A 43 -48.43 -1.50 -8.76
C GLY A 43 -47.09 -1.51 -8.02
N LEU A 44 -45.96 -1.39 -8.70
CA LEU A 44 -44.63 -1.25 -8.06
C LEU A 44 -44.12 0.20 -8.22
N SER A 45 -43.54 0.75 -7.16
CA SER A 45 -43.17 2.17 -7.08
C SER A 45 -42.05 2.53 -8.05
N SER A 46 -42.28 3.59 -8.84
CA SER A 46 -41.34 4.09 -9.83
C SER A 46 -39.99 4.51 -9.23
N TRP A 47 -38.89 4.02 -9.80
CA TRP A 47 -37.56 4.60 -9.62
C TRP A 47 -37.54 6.10 -9.96
N LYS A 48 -36.75 6.87 -9.22
CA LYS A 48 -36.41 8.24 -9.62
C LYS A 48 -35.50 8.18 -10.84
N ILE A 49 -35.92 8.87 -11.89
CA ILE A 49 -35.10 9.15 -13.06
C ILE A 49 -34.26 10.39 -12.74
N ASP A 50 -32.93 10.32 -12.88
CA ASP A 50 -32.16 11.55 -13.10
C ASP A 50 -32.56 12.09 -14.47
N SER A 51 -33.21 13.25 -14.43
CA SER A 51 -34.03 13.74 -15.53
C SER A 51 -33.19 14.26 -16.68
N GLU A 52 -32.89 13.42 -17.67
CA GLU A 52 -32.61 13.86 -19.05
C GLU A 52 -32.69 12.71 -20.08
N ASP A 53 -33.73 12.80 -20.92
CA ASP A 53 -34.07 11.99 -22.11
C ASP A 53 -35.06 10.80 -21.92
N PRO A 54 -36.35 10.96 -22.28
CA PRO A 54 -37.35 9.89 -22.29
C PRO A 54 -37.16 8.83 -23.40
N ASN A 55 -36.14 8.94 -24.26
CA ASN A 55 -35.82 7.93 -25.28
C ASN A 55 -34.78 6.88 -24.81
N LYS A 56 -34.18 7.04 -23.61
CA LYS A 56 -33.22 6.08 -23.06
C LYS A 56 -33.94 4.85 -22.51
N GLY A 57 -33.88 3.73 -23.24
CA GLY A 57 -34.39 2.44 -22.79
C GLY A 57 -33.54 1.80 -21.69
N TYR A 58 -34.02 0.67 -21.17
CA TYR A 58 -33.23 -0.25 -20.34
C TYR A 58 -32.59 -1.35 -21.21
N ASP A 59 -31.91 -0.95 -22.29
CA ASP A 59 -31.32 -1.90 -23.24
C ASP A 59 -30.18 -2.74 -22.64
N GLU A 60 -29.52 -2.24 -21.59
CA GLU A 60 -28.47 -2.94 -20.86
C GLU A 60 -28.92 -4.30 -20.32
N PHE A 61 -30.15 -4.41 -19.84
CA PHE A 61 -30.68 -5.68 -19.34
C PHE A 61 -30.68 -6.75 -20.43
N TRP A 62 -31.00 -6.41 -21.67
CA TRP A 62 -30.89 -7.34 -22.79
C TRP A 62 -29.44 -7.54 -23.24
N ASN A 63 -28.68 -6.45 -23.41
CA ASN A 63 -27.32 -6.48 -23.92
C ASN A 63 -26.42 -7.40 -23.06
N ASP A 64 -26.46 -7.24 -21.73
CA ASP A 64 -25.69 -8.05 -20.78
C ASP A 64 -26.22 -9.49 -20.66
N THR A 65 -27.54 -9.70 -20.75
CA THR A 65 -28.12 -11.05 -20.75
C THR A 65 -27.67 -11.84 -21.98
N TYR A 66 -27.75 -11.24 -23.17
CA TYR A 66 -27.23 -11.82 -24.40
C TYR A 66 -25.71 -12.02 -24.31
N LEU A 67 -24.97 -11.05 -23.75
CA LEU A 67 -23.51 -11.13 -23.64
C LEU A 67 -23.05 -12.27 -22.73
N MET A 68 -23.73 -12.49 -21.59
CA MET A 68 -23.44 -13.61 -20.69
C MET A 68 -23.77 -14.95 -21.34
N TRP A 69 -24.92 -15.05 -22.01
CA TRP A 69 -25.29 -16.24 -22.78
C TRP A 69 -24.28 -16.53 -23.91
N GLU A 70 -23.89 -15.50 -24.68
CA GLU A 70 -22.87 -15.57 -25.74
C GLU A 70 -21.51 -16.00 -25.18
N LEU A 71 -21.12 -15.48 -24.02
CA LEU A 71 -19.89 -15.82 -23.33
C LEU A 71 -19.86 -17.32 -22.99
N LEU A 72 -20.90 -17.84 -22.34
CA LEU A 72 -20.96 -19.26 -21.97
C LEU A 72 -21.05 -20.16 -23.21
N TYR A 73 -21.98 -19.88 -24.13
CA TYR A 73 -22.25 -20.71 -25.30
C TYR A 73 -21.14 -20.64 -26.35
N LYS A 74 -20.83 -19.44 -26.87
CA LYS A 74 -19.92 -19.26 -28.02
C LYS A 74 -18.44 -19.16 -27.62
N ASN A 75 -18.14 -18.50 -26.50
CA ASN A 75 -16.74 -18.27 -26.09
C ASN A 75 -16.18 -19.34 -25.16
N LYS A 76 -17.02 -19.97 -24.33
CA LYS A 76 -16.60 -20.97 -23.33
C LYS A 76 -17.07 -22.39 -23.64
N GLY A 77 -17.91 -22.59 -24.64
CA GLY A 77 -18.25 -23.90 -25.22
C GLY A 77 -19.30 -24.70 -24.45
N TRP A 78 -20.12 -24.07 -23.62
CA TRP A 78 -21.24 -24.72 -22.93
C TRP A 78 -22.28 -25.21 -23.94
N ALA A 79 -22.97 -26.32 -23.66
CA ALA A 79 -24.12 -26.70 -24.45
C ALA A 79 -25.29 -25.74 -24.16
N ASN A 80 -26.04 -25.34 -25.19
CA ASN A 80 -27.17 -24.40 -25.00
C ASN A 80 -28.22 -24.96 -24.02
N ASN A 81 -28.42 -26.28 -24.00
CA ASN A 81 -29.37 -26.95 -23.09
C ASN A 81 -28.92 -26.98 -21.62
N ASP A 82 -27.67 -26.63 -21.34
CA ASP A 82 -27.09 -26.52 -19.99
C ASP A 82 -27.15 -25.07 -19.46
N ILE A 83 -27.60 -24.11 -20.29
CA ILE A 83 -27.76 -22.70 -19.93
C ILE A 83 -29.26 -22.40 -19.89
N TYR A 84 -29.79 -22.08 -18.72
CA TYR A 84 -31.20 -21.72 -18.52
C TYR A 84 -31.32 -20.19 -18.41
N VAL A 85 -31.84 -19.56 -19.45
CA VAL A 85 -32.03 -18.11 -19.51
C VAL A 85 -33.47 -17.76 -19.16
N LEU A 86 -33.63 -17.07 -18.02
CA LEU A 86 -34.87 -16.48 -17.56
C LEU A 86 -34.80 -14.98 -17.78
N TYR A 87 -35.43 -14.50 -18.85
CA TYR A 87 -35.39 -13.09 -19.24
C TYR A 87 -36.80 -12.55 -19.48
N GLY A 88 -37.12 -11.43 -18.81
CA GLY A 88 -38.34 -10.65 -19.03
C GLY A 88 -39.62 -11.49 -19.12
N ASN A 89 -40.41 -11.24 -20.16
CA ASN A 89 -41.65 -11.95 -20.46
C ASN A 89 -41.46 -13.35 -21.10
N GLY A 90 -40.22 -13.81 -21.26
CA GLY A 90 -39.86 -15.12 -21.83
C GLY A 90 -39.50 -15.13 -23.31
N ASP A 91 -39.44 -13.97 -23.97
CA ASP A 91 -39.03 -13.84 -25.36
C ASP A 91 -37.78 -12.98 -25.53
N ASP A 92 -36.98 -13.33 -26.55
CA ASP A 92 -35.78 -12.58 -26.92
C ASP A 92 -36.17 -11.16 -27.33
N TYR A 93 -35.49 -10.15 -26.76
CA TYR A 93 -35.80 -8.78 -27.10
C TYR A 93 -35.49 -8.49 -28.58
N THR A 94 -36.51 -8.05 -29.31
CA THR A 94 -36.38 -7.66 -30.73
C THR A 94 -35.73 -6.29 -30.84
N THR A 95 -34.43 -6.23 -30.58
CA THR A 95 -33.61 -5.03 -30.79
C THR A 95 -33.45 -4.74 -32.29
N LEU A 96 -33.29 -3.46 -32.66
CA LEU A 96 -32.87 -3.08 -34.01
C LEU A 96 -31.38 -3.37 -34.24
N ASN A 97 -30.59 -3.55 -33.17
CA ASN A 97 -29.15 -3.76 -33.21
C ASN A 97 -28.76 -5.20 -33.63
N ASP A 98 -28.02 -5.33 -34.73
CA ASP A 98 -27.51 -6.64 -35.17
C ASP A 98 -26.52 -7.31 -34.20
N ARG A 99 -25.83 -6.55 -33.33
CA ARG A 99 -24.87 -7.08 -32.34
C ARG A 99 -25.51 -7.89 -31.22
N TYR A 100 -26.77 -7.60 -30.87
CA TYR A 100 -27.56 -8.25 -29.81
C TYR A 100 -28.82 -8.96 -30.33
N LYS A 101 -28.86 -9.30 -31.63
CA LYS A 101 -29.92 -10.17 -32.20
C LYS A 101 -29.57 -11.64 -32.00
N ALA A 102 -30.51 -12.38 -31.41
CA ALA A 102 -30.47 -13.84 -31.35
C ALA A 102 -30.95 -14.51 -32.66
N SER A 103 -31.43 -13.76 -33.66
CA SER A 103 -31.83 -14.34 -34.95
C SER A 103 -31.51 -13.48 -36.18
N VAL A 104 -31.03 -14.18 -37.22
CA VAL A 104 -30.80 -13.77 -38.62
C VAL A 104 -29.78 -12.65 -38.88
N GLN A 105 -28.51 -13.05 -38.99
CA GLN A 105 -27.75 -12.69 -40.20
C GLN A 105 -27.38 -13.97 -40.95
N THR A 106 -27.35 -13.87 -42.28
CA THR A 106 -27.39 -14.97 -43.25
C THR A 106 -26.43 -16.15 -42.99
N ASN A 107 -26.97 -17.37 -43.09
CA ASN A 107 -26.30 -18.67 -43.14
C ASN A 107 -25.85 -19.36 -41.84
N ASN A 108 -26.04 -18.77 -40.65
CA ASN A 108 -25.93 -19.51 -39.37
C ASN A 108 -27.16 -19.24 -38.49
N VAL A 109 -27.92 -20.29 -38.15
CA VAL A 109 -29.04 -20.18 -37.21
C VAL A 109 -28.48 -20.13 -35.80
N ILE A 110 -28.55 -18.94 -35.19
CA ILE A 110 -28.34 -18.77 -33.75
C ILE A 110 -29.64 -19.23 -33.06
N PRO A 111 -29.57 -20.08 -32.01
CA PRO A 111 -30.76 -20.50 -31.27
C PRO A 111 -31.35 -19.32 -30.46
N LYS A 112 -32.64 -19.44 -30.08
CA LYS A 112 -33.28 -18.52 -29.14
C LYS A 112 -32.44 -18.49 -27.85
N ALA A 113 -32.15 -17.30 -27.33
CA ALA A 113 -31.34 -17.16 -26.12
C ALA A 113 -32.18 -17.39 -24.85
N THR A 114 -33.43 -16.90 -24.83
CA THR A 114 -34.36 -16.97 -23.69
C THR A 114 -35.16 -18.27 -23.70
N ASP A 115 -35.10 -19.04 -22.61
CA ASP A 115 -35.87 -20.27 -22.44
C ASP A 115 -37.18 -20.03 -21.69
N TYR A 116 -37.14 -19.19 -20.64
CA TYR A 116 -38.24 -19.00 -19.71
C TYR A 116 -38.46 -17.52 -19.36
N ARG A 117 -39.62 -17.24 -18.78
CA ARG A 117 -39.98 -15.93 -18.25
C ARG A 117 -39.23 -15.68 -16.94
N ALA A 118 -38.80 -14.45 -16.68
CA ALA A 118 -38.18 -14.06 -15.40
C ALA A 118 -39.25 -13.75 -14.33
N TYR A 119 -40.15 -14.71 -14.11
CA TYR A 119 -41.20 -14.68 -13.09
C TYR A 119 -40.81 -15.57 -11.91
N TYR A 120 -41.35 -15.29 -10.72
CA TYR A 120 -41.06 -16.04 -9.50
C TYR A 120 -41.24 -17.56 -9.65
N THR A 121 -42.33 -17.96 -10.31
CA THR A 121 -42.70 -19.37 -10.48
C THR A 121 -41.66 -20.10 -11.32
N GLU A 122 -41.24 -19.53 -12.44
CA GLU A 122 -40.22 -20.06 -13.34
C GLU A 122 -38.83 -20.11 -12.69
N VAL A 123 -38.42 -19.06 -11.97
CA VAL A 123 -37.15 -19.05 -11.20
C VAL A 123 -37.14 -20.15 -10.13
N ALA A 124 -38.22 -20.27 -9.36
CA ALA A 124 -38.36 -21.31 -8.34
C ALA A 124 -38.41 -22.72 -8.95
N ASN A 125 -39.06 -22.86 -10.11
CA ASN A 125 -39.12 -24.11 -10.86
C ASN A 125 -37.73 -24.54 -11.33
N ILE A 126 -36.93 -23.68 -11.96
CA ILE A 126 -35.59 -24.03 -12.46
C ILE A 126 -34.69 -24.51 -11.32
N PHE A 127 -34.61 -23.78 -10.20
CA PHE A 127 -33.82 -24.23 -9.04
C PHE A 127 -34.36 -25.54 -8.44
N SER A 128 -35.67 -25.73 -8.37
CA SER A 128 -36.29 -27.00 -7.93
C SER A 128 -36.00 -28.17 -8.88
N TRP A 129 -35.99 -27.93 -10.19
CA TRP A 129 -35.71 -28.93 -11.22
C TRP A 129 -34.22 -29.30 -11.26
N LEU A 130 -33.30 -28.36 -11.01
CA LEU A 130 -31.88 -28.67 -10.81
C LEU A 130 -31.67 -29.49 -9.52
N ALA A 131 -32.40 -29.17 -8.44
CA ALA A 131 -32.32 -29.90 -7.17
C ALA A 131 -32.88 -31.33 -7.23
N ASN A 132 -33.93 -31.57 -8.02
CA ASN A 132 -34.72 -32.81 -7.98
C ASN A 132 -34.77 -33.60 -9.31
N GLY A 133 -34.44 -32.96 -10.43
CA GLY A 133 -34.65 -33.45 -11.80
C GLY A 133 -36.07 -33.19 -12.29
N ASN A 134 -36.22 -32.91 -13.59
CA ASN A 134 -37.51 -32.86 -14.27
C ASN A 134 -37.43 -33.44 -15.69
N ALA A 135 -37.73 -34.73 -15.82
CA ALA A 135 -37.75 -35.43 -17.10
C ALA A 135 -38.78 -34.84 -18.10
N GLY A 136 -39.84 -34.20 -17.64
CA GLY A 136 -40.85 -33.55 -18.49
C GLY A 136 -40.40 -32.22 -19.09
N GLN A 137 -39.30 -31.64 -18.61
CA GLN A 137 -38.63 -30.46 -19.17
C GLN A 137 -37.25 -30.79 -19.76
N GLY A 138 -36.84 -32.06 -19.73
CA GLY A 138 -35.49 -32.47 -20.15
C GLY A 138 -34.36 -32.06 -19.20
N ILE A 139 -34.69 -31.52 -18.01
CA ILE A 139 -33.69 -31.00 -17.06
C ILE A 139 -33.20 -32.13 -16.15
N PRO A 140 -31.91 -32.51 -16.21
CA PRO A 140 -31.36 -33.54 -15.33
C PRO A 140 -31.28 -33.04 -13.89
N LYS A 141 -31.36 -33.98 -12.94
CA LYS A 141 -31.03 -33.68 -11.55
C LYS A 141 -29.52 -33.47 -11.43
N MET A 142 -29.08 -32.35 -10.87
CA MET A 142 -27.66 -32.15 -10.56
C MET A 142 -27.17 -33.15 -9.52
N THR A 143 -25.85 -33.34 -9.46
CA THR A 143 -25.17 -34.25 -8.54
C THR A 143 -24.11 -33.52 -7.74
N VAL A 144 -23.62 -34.17 -6.68
CA VAL A 144 -22.50 -33.65 -5.86
C VAL A 144 -21.17 -33.50 -6.62
N ASN A 145 -21.13 -33.88 -7.91
CA ASN A 145 -19.99 -33.77 -8.81
C ASN A 145 -20.21 -32.74 -9.93
N ASP A 146 -21.31 -31.96 -9.90
CA ASP A 146 -21.62 -30.98 -10.94
C ASP A 146 -21.35 -29.54 -10.45
N PHE A 147 -21.17 -28.62 -11.40
CA PHE A 147 -20.93 -27.20 -11.15
C PHE A 147 -22.14 -26.36 -11.58
N LEU A 148 -22.57 -25.43 -10.71
CA LEU A 148 -23.65 -24.47 -11.00
C LEU A 148 -23.08 -23.05 -11.14
N PHE A 149 -23.27 -22.42 -12.28
CA PHE A 149 -23.05 -20.98 -12.46
C PHE A 149 -24.38 -20.23 -12.38
N GLY A 150 -24.41 -19.13 -11.64
CA GLY A 150 -25.56 -18.24 -11.51
C GLY A 150 -25.18 -16.82 -11.89
N TYR A 151 -26.05 -16.17 -12.63
CA TYR A 151 -25.90 -14.77 -13.00
C TYR A 151 -27.23 -14.05 -12.80
N THR A 152 -27.21 -12.88 -12.17
CA THR A 152 -28.40 -12.03 -11.97
C THR A 152 -28.14 -10.61 -12.45
N PHE A 153 -29.08 -10.03 -13.19
CA PHE A 153 -29.08 -8.60 -13.50
C PHE A 153 -30.49 -8.01 -13.42
N ASN A 154 -30.72 -7.12 -12.44
CA ASN A 154 -31.92 -6.30 -12.43
C ASN A 154 -31.78 -5.03 -11.58
N HIS A 155 -32.89 -4.34 -11.38
CA HIS A 155 -33.06 -3.51 -10.19
C HIS A 155 -32.98 -4.38 -8.92
N GLY A 156 -32.44 -3.81 -7.86
CA GLY A 156 -32.49 -4.37 -6.52
C GLY A 156 -32.89 -3.28 -5.51
N GLY A 157 -33.32 -3.71 -4.35
CA GLY A 157 -33.81 -2.84 -3.28
C GLY A 157 -33.57 -3.44 -1.90
N THR A 158 -34.15 -2.80 -0.89
CA THR A 158 -34.16 -3.31 0.49
C THR A 158 -35.59 -3.31 1.03
N THR A 159 -36.03 -4.43 1.60
CA THR A 159 -37.30 -4.50 2.32
C THR A 159 -37.22 -3.79 3.67
N GLY A 160 -38.37 -3.53 4.31
CA GLY A 160 -38.44 -2.92 5.65
C GLY A 160 -37.79 -3.74 6.79
N ASN A 161 -37.29 -4.95 6.51
CA ASN A 161 -36.53 -5.79 7.44
C ASN A 161 -35.01 -5.80 7.14
N ASN A 162 -34.51 -4.90 6.28
CA ASN A 162 -33.15 -4.84 5.75
C ASN A 162 -32.72 -5.98 4.80
N ASN A 163 -33.59 -6.95 4.49
CA ASN A 163 -33.32 -7.93 3.42
C ASN A 163 -33.16 -7.23 2.07
N SER A 164 -32.11 -7.58 1.33
CA SER A 164 -31.88 -7.14 -0.05
C SER A 164 -32.77 -7.91 -1.04
N THR A 165 -33.09 -7.29 -2.17
CA THR A 165 -34.00 -7.86 -3.17
C THR A 165 -33.43 -7.86 -4.58
N LEU A 166 -33.93 -8.79 -5.40
CA LEU A 166 -33.74 -8.85 -6.84
C LEU A 166 -35.11 -8.70 -7.52
N GLY A 167 -35.21 -7.76 -8.45
CA GLY A 167 -36.41 -7.57 -9.26
C GLY A 167 -36.64 -8.74 -10.22
N LEU A 168 -37.84 -9.34 -10.14
CA LEU A 168 -38.44 -10.20 -11.15
C LEU A 168 -39.59 -9.45 -11.84
N MET A 169 -40.16 -10.02 -12.90
CA MET A 169 -41.26 -9.37 -13.64
C MET A 169 -42.55 -9.21 -12.83
N ASP A 170 -42.79 -10.12 -11.87
CA ASP A 170 -44.01 -10.19 -11.05
C ASP A 170 -43.82 -9.83 -9.58
N VAL A 171 -42.61 -10.02 -9.01
CA VAL A 171 -42.29 -9.77 -7.59
C VAL A 171 -40.85 -9.29 -7.41
N GLU A 172 -40.52 -8.82 -6.21
CA GLU A 172 -39.13 -8.77 -5.74
C GLU A 172 -38.83 -10.02 -4.92
N ILE A 173 -37.82 -10.81 -5.31
CA ILE A 173 -37.36 -11.97 -4.53
C ILE A 173 -36.28 -11.52 -3.53
N THR A 174 -36.41 -11.91 -2.26
CA THR A 174 -35.43 -11.56 -1.21
C THR A 174 -34.20 -12.46 -1.25
N ASP A 175 -33.08 -11.94 -0.77
CA ASP A 175 -31.85 -12.66 -0.40
C ASP A 175 -32.10 -14.04 0.24
N THR A 176 -32.91 -14.08 1.30
CA THR A 176 -33.25 -15.29 2.06
C THR A 176 -34.05 -16.29 1.23
N ASP A 177 -35.04 -15.84 0.44
CA ASP A 177 -35.83 -16.76 -0.38
C ASP A 177 -35.05 -17.27 -1.60
N PHE A 178 -34.22 -16.42 -2.21
CA PHE A 178 -33.28 -16.82 -3.25
C PHE A 178 -32.29 -17.89 -2.73
N ALA A 179 -31.67 -17.63 -1.57
CA ALA A 179 -30.77 -18.59 -0.92
C ALA A 179 -31.48 -19.90 -0.53
N ASN A 180 -32.72 -19.84 -0.04
CA ASN A 180 -33.52 -21.04 0.29
C ASN A 180 -33.80 -21.93 -0.93
N LYS A 181 -33.88 -21.37 -2.14
CA LYS A 181 -34.06 -22.12 -3.39
C LYS A 181 -32.75 -22.67 -3.93
N VAL A 182 -31.66 -21.90 -3.82
CA VAL A 182 -30.32 -22.25 -4.34
C VAL A 182 -29.58 -23.25 -3.45
N ASN A 183 -29.60 -23.04 -2.13
CA ASN A 183 -28.78 -23.82 -1.19
C ASN A 183 -29.03 -25.34 -1.23
N PRO A 184 -30.28 -25.84 -1.42
CA PRO A 184 -30.56 -27.28 -1.55
C PRO A 184 -30.03 -27.96 -2.83
N ILE A 185 -29.61 -27.21 -3.85
CA ILE A 185 -29.16 -27.80 -5.12
C ILE A 185 -27.87 -28.61 -4.87
N PRO A 186 -27.85 -29.92 -5.21
CA PRO A 186 -26.66 -30.75 -5.08
C PRO A 186 -25.63 -30.34 -6.15
N CYS A 187 -24.51 -29.81 -5.68
CA CYS A 187 -23.35 -29.47 -6.51
C CYS A 187 -22.06 -29.83 -5.76
N TRP A 188 -20.94 -29.89 -6.49
CA TRP A 188 -19.61 -29.80 -5.88
C TRP A 188 -19.36 -28.36 -5.43
N ALA A 189 -19.51 -27.42 -6.37
CA ALA A 189 -19.36 -25.98 -6.18
C ALA A 189 -20.41 -25.21 -6.98
N ARG A 190 -20.69 -23.98 -6.56
CA ARG A 190 -21.50 -23.01 -7.31
C ARG A 190 -20.95 -21.60 -7.18
N ALA A 191 -21.13 -20.80 -8.22
CA ALA A 191 -20.63 -19.43 -8.31
C ALA A 191 -21.75 -18.48 -8.75
N PHE A 192 -21.91 -17.34 -8.08
CA PHE A 192 -22.88 -16.30 -8.43
C PHE A 192 -22.19 -14.98 -8.79
N TRP A 193 -22.54 -14.41 -9.94
CA TRP A 193 -22.22 -13.04 -10.35
C TRP A 193 -23.50 -12.21 -10.35
N MET A 194 -23.53 -11.12 -9.57
CA MET A 194 -24.79 -10.42 -9.23
C MET A 194 -24.66 -8.91 -9.47
N GLN A 195 -25.25 -8.44 -10.57
CA GLN A 195 -25.34 -7.02 -10.87
C GLN A 195 -26.74 -6.50 -10.53
N GLN A 196 -26.90 -6.00 -9.32
CA GLN A 196 -28.08 -5.20 -8.94
C GLN A 196 -27.72 -4.29 -7.78
N CYS A 197 -28.49 -3.21 -7.57
CA CYS A 197 -28.39 -2.43 -6.35
C CYS A 197 -28.57 -3.32 -5.12
N PHE A 198 -27.85 -3.04 -4.04
CA PHE A 198 -27.85 -3.82 -2.80
C PHE A 198 -27.40 -5.29 -2.96
N SER A 199 -26.75 -5.65 -4.08
CA SER A 199 -26.38 -7.04 -4.41
C SER A 199 -25.50 -7.71 -3.35
N GLY A 200 -24.57 -6.99 -2.72
CA GLY A 200 -23.74 -7.50 -1.63
C GLY A 200 -24.51 -8.02 -0.41
N GLY A 201 -25.76 -7.58 -0.21
CA GLY A 201 -26.65 -8.08 0.84
C GLY A 201 -27.21 -9.48 0.58
N PHE A 202 -26.91 -10.12 -0.56
CA PHE A 202 -27.18 -11.55 -0.78
C PHE A 202 -26.07 -12.46 -0.22
N ILE A 203 -24.90 -11.92 0.12
CA ILE A 203 -23.72 -12.71 0.51
C ILE A 203 -23.97 -13.50 1.80
N ASP A 204 -24.54 -12.88 2.83
CA ASP A 204 -24.77 -13.50 4.15
C ASP A 204 -25.62 -14.79 4.08
N ASN A 205 -26.64 -14.80 3.22
CA ASN A 205 -27.58 -15.90 3.01
C ASN A 205 -27.04 -16.96 2.02
N LEU A 206 -26.25 -16.55 1.02
CA LEU A 206 -25.66 -17.45 0.02
C LEU A 206 -24.35 -18.09 0.47
N GLN A 207 -23.58 -17.43 1.35
CA GLN A 207 -22.24 -17.85 1.76
C GLN A 207 -22.26 -19.19 2.50
N ASN A 208 -21.61 -20.19 1.91
CA ASN A 208 -21.30 -21.46 2.57
C ASN A 208 -20.11 -22.14 1.87
N SER A 209 -19.65 -23.27 2.40
CA SER A 209 -18.51 -24.01 1.86
C SER A 209 -18.67 -24.51 0.42
N LYS A 210 -19.84 -24.35 -0.21
CA LYS A 210 -20.09 -24.65 -1.62
C LYS A 210 -20.33 -23.44 -2.52
N THR A 211 -20.55 -22.25 -1.96
CA THR A 211 -20.96 -21.06 -2.71
C THR A 211 -19.84 -20.03 -2.76
N MET A 212 -19.53 -19.57 -3.95
CA MET A 212 -18.75 -18.37 -4.23
C MET A 212 -19.70 -17.29 -4.74
N VAL A 213 -19.55 -16.03 -4.29
CA VAL A 213 -20.41 -14.90 -4.67
C VAL A 213 -19.54 -13.70 -5.01
N SER A 214 -19.89 -13.01 -6.09
CA SER A 214 -19.27 -11.76 -6.54
C SER A 214 -20.39 -10.79 -6.93
N THR A 215 -20.39 -9.58 -6.36
CA THR A 215 -21.50 -8.63 -6.47
C THR A 215 -21.01 -7.25 -6.89
N ALA A 216 -21.80 -6.52 -7.66
CA ALA A 216 -21.43 -5.19 -8.17
C ALA A 216 -21.26 -4.13 -7.08
N CYS A 217 -22.04 -4.21 -6.00
CA CYS A 217 -22.01 -3.22 -4.92
C CYS A 217 -22.22 -3.87 -3.55
N THR A 218 -22.07 -3.10 -2.47
CA THR A 218 -22.42 -3.56 -1.11
C THR A 218 -23.93 -3.68 -0.92
N GLY A 219 -24.35 -4.34 0.17
CA GLY A 219 -25.75 -4.39 0.62
C GLY A 219 -26.36 -3.05 1.05
N SER A 220 -25.65 -1.93 0.87
CA SER A 220 -26.09 -0.56 1.19
C SER A 220 -25.95 0.43 0.02
N GLU A 221 -25.42 -0.01 -1.12
CA GLU A 221 -25.13 0.85 -2.28
C GLU A 221 -26.04 0.55 -3.47
N SER A 222 -26.09 1.48 -4.42
CA SER A 222 -26.63 1.22 -5.76
C SER A 222 -25.54 0.76 -6.71
N ALA A 223 -25.90 -0.09 -7.66
CA ALA A 223 -25.03 -0.45 -8.78
C ALA A 223 -25.32 0.45 -10.00
N TYR A 224 -24.32 0.78 -10.80
CA TYR A 224 -24.44 1.76 -11.88
C TYR A 224 -24.33 1.17 -13.29
N ARG A 225 -24.78 1.97 -14.26
CA ARG A 225 -24.47 1.76 -15.68
C ARG A 225 -23.02 2.16 -15.95
N ALA A 226 -22.36 1.41 -16.82
CA ALA A 226 -21.07 1.78 -17.38
C ALA A 226 -21.17 3.13 -18.11
N ASP A 227 -20.20 4.02 -17.94
CA ASP A 227 -20.15 5.27 -18.69
C ASP A 227 -18.74 5.64 -19.22
N ASN A 228 -18.26 6.86 -19.02
CA ASN A 228 -16.89 7.25 -19.36
C ASN A 228 -16.37 8.27 -18.31
N ILE A 229 -16.95 8.27 -17.10
CA ILE A 229 -16.56 9.19 -16.04
C ILE A 229 -15.30 8.62 -15.39
N SER A 230 -14.16 9.05 -15.90
CA SER A 230 -12.85 8.79 -15.31
C SER A 230 -12.81 9.25 -13.84
N ARG A 231 -12.96 8.30 -12.93
CA ARG A 231 -12.27 8.31 -11.64
C ARG A 231 -10.92 7.63 -11.86
N ASN A 232 -9.84 8.23 -11.35
CA ASN A 232 -8.47 7.70 -11.38
C ASN A 232 -7.84 7.44 -12.78
N GLU A 233 -8.22 8.20 -13.81
CA GLU A 233 -7.58 8.13 -15.15
C GLU A 233 -7.63 6.75 -15.83
N SER A 234 -8.70 5.97 -15.62
CA SER A 234 -8.94 4.72 -16.37
C SER A 234 -8.84 5.00 -17.89
N PRO A 235 -7.88 4.40 -18.62
CA PRO A 235 -7.57 4.80 -20.00
C PRO A 235 -8.47 4.12 -21.05
N LEU A 236 -9.50 3.37 -20.62
CA LEU A 236 -10.37 2.58 -21.48
C LEU A 236 -11.77 3.19 -21.55
N PRO A 237 -12.34 3.41 -22.75
CA PRO A 237 -13.74 3.79 -22.89
C PRO A 237 -14.68 2.65 -22.42
N GLU A 238 -15.47 2.92 -21.39
CA GLU A 238 -16.45 2.00 -20.77
C GLU A 238 -17.80 2.01 -21.52
N ASN A 239 -17.75 2.09 -22.85
CA ASN A 239 -18.92 2.10 -23.71
C ASN A 239 -18.70 1.24 -24.96
N GLU A 240 -19.51 0.20 -25.16
CA GLU A 240 -19.53 -0.49 -26.45
C GLU A 240 -20.11 0.45 -27.52
N THR A 241 -19.44 0.55 -28.66
CA THR A 241 -19.98 1.23 -29.85
C THR A 241 -19.92 0.29 -31.04
N TYR A 242 -21.06 0.05 -31.68
CA TYR A 242 -21.18 -0.77 -32.87
C TYR A 242 -22.02 -0.02 -33.92
N ASN A 243 -21.53 0.05 -35.16
CA ASN A 243 -22.13 0.86 -36.25
C ASN A 243 -22.46 2.32 -35.85
N SER A 244 -21.59 2.95 -35.06
CA SER A 244 -21.77 4.32 -34.52
C SER A 244 -22.95 4.50 -33.54
N VAL A 245 -23.52 3.41 -33.04
CA VAL A 245 -24.51 3.42 -31.94
C VAL A 245 -23.83 2.93 -30.67
N VAL A 246 -24.08 3.62 -29.56
CA VAL A 246 -23.60 3.24 -28.22
C VAL A 246 -24.57 2.23 -27.61
N TYR A 247 -24.04 1.19 -26.99
CA TYR A 247 -24.81 0.17 -26.27
C TYR A 247 -24.47 0.18 -24.79
N ASN A 248 -25.52 0.23 -23.97
CA ASN A 248 -25.39 0.33 -22.53
C ASN A 248 -25.11 -1.05 -21.91
N HIS A 249 -24.31 -1.04 -20.84
CA HIS A 249 -23.96 -2.16 -19.99
C HIS A 249 -24.02 -1.69 -18.53
N GLY A 250 -24.07 -2.60 -17.55
CA GLY A 250 -23.68 -2.23 -16.18
C GLY A 250 -22.16 -2.31 -15.99
N GLU A 251 -21.65 -1.54 -15.02
CA GLU A 251 -20.22 -1.33 -14.80
C GLU A 251 -19.47 -2.64 -14.48
N TYR A 252 -19.84 -3.28 -13.36
CA TYR A 252 -19.37 -4.60 -12.94
C TYR A 252 -19.39 -5.64 -14.08
N ASN A 253 -20.52 -5.74 -14.80
CA ASN A 253 -20.70 -6.65 -15.91
C ASN A 253 -19.76 -6.38 -17.08
N PHE A 254 -19.59 -5.11 -17.46
CA PHE A 254 -18.72 -4.72 -18.56
C PHE A 254 -17.30 -5.23 -18.32
N HIS A 255 -16.76 -5.03 -17.12
CA HIS A 255 -15.41 -5.44 -16.76
C HIS A 255 -15.24 -6.96 -16.62
N ILE A 256 -16.10 -7.65 -15.85
CA ILE A 256 -15.97 -9.11 -15.68
C ILE A 256 -16.16 -9.86 -17.01
N MET A 257 -17.07 -9.42 -17.88
CA MET A 257 -17.28 -10.08 -19.17
C MET A 257 -16.15 -9.77 -20.16
N ASN A 258 -15.60 -8.55 -20.16
CA ASN A 258 -14.39 -8.22 -20.92
C ASN A 258 -13.19 -9.09 -20.47
N SER A 259 -13.01 -9.28 -19.16
CA SER A 259 -11.96 -10.14 -18.60
C SER A 259 -12.04 -11.57 -19.14
N GLN A 260 -13.23 -12.20 -19.08
CA GLN A 260 -13.44 -13.58 -19.53
C GLN A 260 -13.35 -13.75 -21.05
N ARG A 261 -13.62 -12.70 -21.82
CA ARG A 261 -13.50 -12.69 -23.29
C ARG A 261 -12.05 -12.53 -23.77
N GLY A 262 -11.13 -12.08 -22.90
CA GLY A 262 -9.75 -11.74 -23.25
C GLY A 262 -9.60 -10.53 -24.19
N LYS A 263 -10.70 -9.79 -24.42
CA LYS A 263 -10.78 -8.64 -25.31
C LYS A 263 -11.95 -7.72 -24.94
N ALA A 264 -11.75 -6.43 -25.13
CA ALA A 264 -12.76 -5.41 -24.87
C ALA A 264 -13.96 -5.54 -25.83
N LEU A 265 -15.10 -4.99 -25.44
CA LEU A 265 -16.24 -4.75 -26.34
C LEU A 265 -15.95 -3.59 -27.33
N TYR A 266 -15.09 -2.64 -26.94
CA TYR A 266 -14.74 -1.46 -27.73
C TYR A 266 -13.25 -1.43 -28.17
N PRO A 267 -12.93 -0.95 -29.39
CA PRO A 267 -13.84 -0.73 -30.53
C PRO A 267 -14.10 -2.06 -31.26
N TYR A 268 -15.36 -2.36 -31.60
CA TYR A 268 -15.77 -3.67 -32.13
C TYR A 268 -14.94 -4.19 -33.33
N HIS A 269 -14.49 -3.30 -34.22
CA HIS A 269 -13.71 -3.68 -35.41
C HIS A 269 -12.22 -3.95 -35.14
N LEU A 270 -11.68 -3.50 -33.99
CA LEU A 270 -10.30 -3.70 -33.54
C LEU A 270 -10.26 -3.73 -32.00
N PRO A 271 -10.88 -4.72 -31.34
CA PRO A 271 -11.02 -4.72 -29.89
C PRO A 271 -9.65 -4.85 -29.21
N TYR A 272 -9.38 -4.01 -28.22
CA TYR A 272 -8.14 -4.08 -27.47
C TYR A 272 -8.07 -5.40 -26.68
N PRO A 273 -6.88 -6.05 -26.58
CA PRO A 273 -6.73 -7.25 -25.78
C PRO A 273 -6.88 -6.92 -24.29
N VAL A 274 -7.70 -7.69 -23.58
CA VAL A 274 -7.90 -7.58 -22.14
C VAL A 274 -7.12 -8.72 -21.49
N ASN A 275 -5.99 -8.39 -20.89
CA ASN A 275 -5.10 -9.39 -20.29
C ASN A 275 -5.44 -9.62 -18.82
N ALA A 276 -6.51 -10.37 -18.58
CA ALA A 276 -6.94 -10.81 -17.25
C ALA A 276 -6.40 -12.20 -16.84
N ASP A 277 -5.58 -12.85 -17.67
CA ASP A 277 -4.84 -14.07 -17.29
C ASP A 277 -3.60 -13.65 -16.46
N TYR A 278 -3.83 -13.39 -15.18
CA TYR A 278 -2.83 -12.96 -14.21
C TYR A 278 -1.96 -14.13 -13.75
N ASN A 279 -2.45 -15.38 -13.73
CA ASN A 279 -1.59 -16.53 -13.49
C ASN A 279 -0.74 -16.95 -14.71
N GLY A 280 -1.16 -16.62 -15.94
CA GLY A 280 -0.51 -16.99 -17.20
C GLY A 280 -0.75 -18.43 -17.68
N ASN A 281 -1.77 -19.13 -17.17
CA ASN A 281 -2.06 -20.54 -17.52
C ASN A 281 -2.86 -20.71 -18.81
N GLY A 282 -3.18 -19.60 -19.50
CA GLY A 282 -3.97 -19.57 -20.72
C GLY A 282 -5.48 -19.44 -20.47
N LYS A 283 -5.92 -19.24 -19.22
CA LYS A 283 -7.33 -19.15 -18.82
C LYS A 283 -7.54 -18.09 -17.76
N VAL A 284 -8.70 -17.43 -17.81
CA VAL A 284 -9.13 -16.46 -16.79
C VAL A 284 -10.07 -17.14 -15.81
N SER A 285 -9.65 -17.25 -14.55
CA SER A 285 -10.43 -17.78 -13.44
C SER A 285 -11.46 -16.76 -12.96
N LEU A 286 -12.44 -17.19 -12.15
CA LEU A 286 -13.45 -16.29 -11.61
C LEU A 286 -12.87 -15.23 -10.64
N TYR A 287 -11.80 -15.58 -9.91
CA TYR A 287 -11.06 -14.63 -9.08
C TYR A 287 -10.26 -13.62 -9.92
N GLU A 288 -9.66 -14.06 -11.04
CA GLU A 288 -8.99 -13.15 -11.97
C GLU A 288 -9.96 -12.14 -12.61
N SER A 289 -11.20 -12.56 -12.87
CA SER A 289 -12.26 -11.63 -13.29
C SER A 289 -12.61 -10.59 -12.22
N LYS A 290 -12.71 -10.99 -10.93
CA LYS A 290 -12.91 -10.05 -9.81
C LYS A 290 -11.73 -9.09 -9.66
N GLU A 291 -10.49 -9.58 -9.75
CA GLU A 291 -9.34 -8.68 -9.70
C GLU A 291 -9.32 -7.73 -10.91
N HIS A 292 -9.63 -8.21 -12.11
CA HIS A 292 -9.69 -7.35 -13.29
C HIS A 292 -10.71 -6.23 -13.15
N GLU A 293 -11.89 -6.55 -12.62
CA GLU A 293 -12.95 -5.58 -12.39
C GLU A 293 -12.57 -4.57 -11.29
N ARG A 294 -12.03 -5.01 -10.15
CA ARG A 294 -11.45 -4.16 -9.10
C ARG A 294 -10.41 -3.15 -9.61
N TRP A 295 -9.62 -3.51 -10.64
CA TRP A 295 -8.63 -2.62 -11.26
C TRP A 295 -9.16 -1.75 -12.41
N SER A 296 -10.43 -1.90 -12.78
CA SER A 296 -11.05 -1.23 -13.94
C SER A 296 -12.29 -0.40 -13.58
N GLU A 297 -12.91 -0.66 -12.43
CA GLU A 297 -14.05 0.06 -11.83
C GLU A 297 -13.86 1.58 -11.76
N SER A 298 -14.76 2.35 -12.39
CA SER A 298 -14.67 3.82 -12.49
C SER A 298 -15.67 4.61 -11.63
N ARG A 299 -16.66 3.94 -11.03
CA ARG A 299 -17.79 4.54 -10.31
C ARG A 299 -17.52 4.67 -8.80
N VAL A 300 -18.63 4.84 -8.06
CA VAL A 300 -18.68 4.88 -6.60
C VAL A 300 -19.63 3.78 -6.11
N GLU A 301 -19.45 2.57 -6.66
CA GLU A 301 -19.96 1.33 -6.09
C GLU A 301 -18.78 0.52 -5.52
N THR A 302 -19.05 -0.32 -4.50
CA THR A 302 -18.02 -1.14 -3.87
C THR A 302 -18.30 -2.63 -4.13
N PRO A 303 -17.69 -3.23 -5.17
CA PRO A 303 -17.84 -4.64 -5.49
C PRO A 303 -17.44 -5.53 -4.31
N MET A 304 -18.24 -6.56 -4.02
CA MET A 304 -17.97 -7.50 -2.91
C MET A 304 -17.70 -8.92 -3.40
N TRP A 305 -16.84 -9.62 -2.66
CA TRP A 305 -16.44 -10.99 -2.96
C TRP A 305 -16.53 -11.89 -1.73
N SER A 306 -17.15 -13.05 -1.89
CA SER A 306 -17.19 -14.11 -0.88
C SER A 306 -16.78 -15.45 -1.47
N ASP A 307 -15.68 -16.01 -0.97
CA ASP A 307 -15.20 -17.35 -1.28
C ASP A 307 -14.67 -18.03 0.00
N PRO A 308 -15.54 -18.70 0.77
CA PRO A 308 -15.13 -19.37 2.01
C PRO A 308 -14.10 -20.47 1.77
N SER A 309 -14.25 -21.22 0.65
CA SER A 309 -13.48 -22.42 0.35
C SER A 309 -12.21 -22.16 -0.48
N GLY A 310 -12.02 -20.94 -1.01
CA GLY A 310 -10.83 -20.54 -1.78
C GLY A 310 -10.77 -21.16 -3.18
N TRP A 311 -11.93 -21.30 -3.84
CA TRP A 311 -12.05 -21.94 -5.15
C TRP A 311 -11.96 -20.99 -6.34
N GLY A 312 -12.22 -19.69 -6.17
CA GLY A 312 -12.20 -18.70 -7.26
C GLY A 312 -10.92 -18.69 -8.11
N PRO A 313 -9.70 -18.87 -7.54
CA PRO A 313 -8.46 -19.01 -8.31
C PRO A 313 -8.36 -20.29 -9.17
N TYR A 314 -9.29 -21.24 -9.01
CA TYR A 314 -9.29 -22.56 -9.66
C TYR A 314 -10.57 -22.86 -10.45
N LEU A 315 -11.58 -21.98 -10.37
CA LEU A 315 -12.82 -22.06 -11.14
C LEU A 315 -12.68 -21.24 -12.43
N TYR A 316 -13.02 -21.86 -13.56
CA TYR A 316 -12.97 -21.28 -14.90
C TYR A 316 -14.31 -21.52 -15.59
N LEU A 317 -14.77 -20.60 -16.43
CA LEU A 317 -16.00 -20.80 -17.19
C LEU A 317 -15.84 -21.76 -18.38
N GLU A 318 -14.65 -22.30 -18.68
CA GLU A 318 -14.44 -23.16 -19.86
C GLU A 318 -15.05 -24.56 -19.72
N TYR A 319 -15.86 -24.95 -20.70
CA TYR A 319 -16.52 -26.24 -20.75
C TYR A 319 -15.51 -27.39 -20.96
N GLY A 320 -15.75 -28.52 -20.27
CA GLY A 320 -14.97 -29.75 -20.42
C GLY A 320 -13.55 -29.74 -19.86
N ASN A 321 -13.11 -28.65 -19.20
CA ASN A 321 -11.68 -28.45 -18.91
C ASN A 321 -11.36 -27.84 -17.53
N LEU A 322 -12.32 -27.86 -16.61
CA LEU A 322 -12.09 -27.69 -15.17
C LEU A 322 -11.33 -28.91 -14.65
N SER A 323 -10.08 -28.75 -14.19
CA SER A 323 -9.26 -29.86 -13.68
C SER A 323 -9.11 -29.80 -12.16
N TYR A 324 -9.67 -30.75 -11.42
CA TYR A 324 -9.47 -30.82 -9.97
C TYR A 324 -8.04 -31.29 -9.64
N LYS A 325 -7.15 -30.34 -9.29
CA LYS A 325 -6.02 -30.65 -8.40
C LYS A 325 -6.51 -30.49 -6.97
N ALA A 326 -6.63 -31.62 -6.26
CA ALA A 326 -6.91 -31.60 -4.83
C ALA A 326 -5.86 -30.75 -4.10
N PRO A 327 -6.23 -29.71 -3.34
CA PRO A 327 -5.31 -29.16 -2.36
C PRO A 327 -4.99 -30.28 -1.36
N ILE A 328 -3.69 -30.59 -1.20
CA ILE A 328 -3.25 -31.53 -0.17
C ILE A 328 -3.76 -31.01 1.16
N ALA A 329 -4.55 -31.82 1.87
CA ALA A 329 -5.17 -31.43 3.12
C ALA A 329 -4.10 -31.06 4.15
N ARG A 330 -3.84 -29.76 4.33
CA ARG A 330 -3.22 -29.25 5.54
C ARG A 330 -4.25 -29.40 6.65
N ILE A 331 -4.01 -30.37 7.53
CA ILE A 331 -4.72 -30.48 8.81
C ILE A 331 -4.27 -29.29 9.67
N SER A 332 -4.97 -28.18 9.55
CA SER A 332 -4.86 -27.05 10.48
C SER A 332 -5.68 -27.39 11.72
N ALA A 333 -5.03 -28.00 12.73
CA ALA A 333 -5.65 -28.19 14.03
C ALA A 333 -5.77 -26.82 14.73
N TYR A 334 -6.99 -26.28 14.78
CA TYR A 334 -7.30 -25.06 15.51
C TYR A 334 -7.30 -25.35 17.02
N TYR A 335 -6.52 -24.61 17.80
CA TYR A 335 -6.55 -24.67 19.26
C TYR A 335 -7.35 -23.47 19.77
N ASP A 336 -8.58 -23.73 20.21
CA ASP A 336 -9.46 -22.74 20.84
C ASP A 336 -9.36 -22.86 22.38
N PRO A 337 -8.79 -21.86 23.08
CA PRO A 337 -8.69 -21.88 24.53
C PRO A 337 -9.92 -21.33 25.27
N TYR A 338 -10.98 -20.84 24.59
CA TYR A 338 -12.09 -20.12 25.24
C TYR A 338 -13.52 -20.53 24.80
N ALA A 339 -13.73 -21.81 24.54
CA ALA A 339 -15.08 -22.39 24.54
C ALA A 339 -15.46 -22.99 25.91
N ASN A 340 -16.26 -22.28 26.72
CA ASN A 340 -17.38 -22.87 27.49
C ASN A 340 -18.25 -21.85 28.30
N LEU A 341 -19.42 -21.54 27.73
CA LEU A 341 -20.78 -21.67 28.31
C LEU A 341 -21.27 -20.88 29.56
N ALA A 342 -22.53 -20.42 29.40
CA ALA A 342 -23.58 -20.08 30.39
C ALA A 342 -23.54 -18.65 31.02
N SER A 343 -24.64 -17.87 31.07
CA SER A 343 -26.03 -18.10 30.60
C SER A 343 -26.93 -16.82 30.60
N LYS A 344 -28.09 -16.92 29.92
CA LYS A 344 -29.35 -16.15 30.05
C LYS A 344 -29.52 -14.75 29.39
N VAL A 345 -30.58 -14.71 28.58
CA VAL A 345 -31.38 -13.57 28.05
C VAL A 345 -32.71 -13.53 28.86
N PRO A 346 -33.57 -12.47 28.93
CA PRO A 346 -33.54 -11.10 28.36
C PRO A 346 -33.79 -9.93 29.37
N ALA A 347 -33.81 -8.69 28.84
CA ALA A 347 -34.89 -7.66 29.00
C ALA A 347 -34.46 -6.29 29.57
N GLY A 348 -35.01 -5.20 28.98
CA GLY A 348 -35.14 -3.90 29.64
C GLY A 348 -34.68 -2.69 28.82
N ASP A 349 -35.63 -1.81 28.47
CA ASP A 349 -35.46 -0.53 27.79
C ASP A 349 -34.39 0.39 28.40
N THR A 350 -33.80 1.29 27.61
CA THR A 350 -33.25 2.54 28.15
C THR A 350 -33.41 3.72 27.19
N TYR A 351 -33.82 4.86 27.74
CA TYR A 351 -34.25 6.06 27.03
C TYR A 351 -33.09 6.90 26.48
N ILE A 352 -33.28 7.51 25.30
CA ILE A 352 -32.51 8.69 24.89
C ILE A 352 -33.06 9.90 25.66
N ASN A 353 -32.22 10.57 26.43
CA ASN A 353 -32.60 11.81 27.13
C ASN A 353 -31.88 13.01 26.52
N TRP A 354 -32.62 14.08 26.25
CA TRP A 354 -32.11 15.29 25.61
C TRP A 354 -31.63 16.31 26.65
N SER A 355 -30.54 17.02 26.35
CA SER A 355 -30.23 18.31 27.01
C SER A 355 -30.24 19.42 25.97
N SER A 356 -31.08 20.43 26.18
CA SER A 356 -31.19 21.62 25.35
C SER A 356 -30.38 22.79 25.94
N VAL A 357 -29.90 23.69 25.08
CA VAL A 357 -29.37 24.99 25.49
C VAL A 357 -30.25 26.06 24.85
N VAL A 358 -30.74 27.00 25.67
CA VAL A 358 -31.63 28.10 25.27
C VAL A 358 -30.88 29.42 25.30
N GLY A 359 -31.05 30.24 24.27
CA GLY A 359 -30.56 31.61 24.22
C GLY A 359 -31.45 32.47 23.32
N THR A 360 -31.72 33.72 23.74
CA THR A 360 -32.61 34.66 23.05
C THR A 360 -31.91 35.99 22.80
N PHE A 361 -31.96 36.49 21.56
CA PHE A 361 -31.56 37.86 21.21
C PHE A 361 -32.53 38.50 20.20
N PRO A 362 -32.85 39.81 20.29
CA PRO A 362 -33.80 40.46 19.40
C PRO A 362 -33.15 41.48 18.45
N VAL A 363 -32.86 41.11 17.20
CA VAL A 363 -32.52 42.06 16.12
C VAL A 363 -33.24 41.70 14.82
N LYS A 364 -33.64 42.71 14.05
CA LYS A 364 -34.45 42.57 12.83
C LYS A 364 -33.61 42.76 11.56
N THR A 365 -33.65 41.76 10.69
CA THR A 365 -33.12 41.76 9.30
C THR A 365 -31.60 41.57 9.18
N TYR A 366 -31.21 40.67 8.27
CA TYR A 366 -29.83 40.49 7.78
C TYR A 366 -29.84 40.68 6.26
N THR A 367 -28.74 41.22 5.72
CA THR A 367 -28.47 41.21 4.27
C THR A 367 -27.18 40.44 4.04
N LEU A 368 -27.21 39.46 3.15
CA LEU A 368 -26.04 38.67 2.76
C LEU A 368 -25.50 39.22 1.43
N THR A 369 -24.19 39.48 1.38
CA THR A 369 -23.48 39.77 0.12
C THR A 369 -22.21 38.93 0.11
N TYR A 370 -21.96 38.22 -0.99
CA TYR A 370 -20.80 37.36 -1.18
C TYR A 370 -20.01 37.85 -2.40
N ASP A 371 -18.68 37.70 -2.35
CA ASP A 371 -17.81 37.92 -3.50
C ASP A 371 -16.97 36.66 -3.78
N ARG A 372 -16.71 36.43 -5.06
CA ARG A 372 -16.42 35.12 -5.65
C ARG A 372 -14.95 34.69 -5.53
N PHE A 373 -14.73 33.39 -5.34
CA PHE A 373 -13.81 32.62 -6.19
C PHE A 373 -14.24 31.14 -6.33
N ARG A 374 -14.98 30.84 -7.42
CA ARG A 374 -15.24 29.50 -8.03
C ARG A 374 -15.71 28.40 -7.05
N ASP A 375 -16.97 28.40 -6.62
CA ASP A 375 -18.20 27.99 -7.33
C ASP A 375 -18.28 26.47 -7.61
N GLY A 376 -19.21 25.69 -7.02
CA GLY A 376 -20.15 26.05 -5.95
C GLY A 376 -21.22 24.98 -5.64
N ASN A 377 -21.95 25.19 -4.53
CA ASN A 377 -23.25 24.56 -4.25
C ASN A 377 -24.08 25.49 -3.34
N TRP A 378 -25.41 25.45 -3.46
CA TRP A 378 -26.34 26.39 -2.81
C TRP A 378 -26.99 25.82 -1.55
N VAL A 379 -27.36 26.70 -0.61
CA VAL A 379 -28.23 26.35 0.53
C VAL A 379 -29.38 27.35 0.64
N THR A 380 -30.61 26.84 0.74
CA THR A 380 -31.82 27.66 0.91
C THR A 380 -32.23 27.72 2.38
N LEU A 381 -32.35 28.93 2.94
CA LEU A 381 -32.99 29.16 4.24
C LEU A 381 -34.52 29.13 4.09
N LEU A 382 -35.19 28.30 4.89
CA LEU A 382 -36.64 28.35 5.07
C LEU A 382 -36.98 28.95 6.44
N GLN A 383 -37.72 30.05 6.43
CA GLN A 383 -38.25 30.69 7.63
C GLN A 383 -39.42 29.88 8.19
N ASN A 384 -39.28 29.32 9.40
CA ASN A 384 -40.40 28.76 10.14
C ASN A 384 -41.03 29.85 11.01
N THR A 385 -42.34 30.04 10.96
CA THR A 385 -42.97 31.35 11.22
C THR A 385 -43.27 31.70 12.68
N THR A 386 -42.89 30.87 13.66
CA THR A 386 -43.29 31.07 15.08
C THR A 386 -42.23 30.74 16.15
N ALA A 387 -40.93 30.64 15.83
CA ALA A 387 -39.88 30.45 16.85
C ALA A 387 -38.62 31.30 16.62
N THR A 388 -38.03 31.79 17.71
CA THR A 388 -36.78 32.58 17.73
C THR A 388 -35.53 31.69 17.63
N SER A 389 -35.51 30.75 16.70
CA SER A 389 -34.39 29.84 16.46
C SER A 389 -34.25 29.49 14.99
N TYR A 390 -33.02 29.28 14.54
CA TYR A 390 -32.68 28.76 13.23
C TYR A 390 -32.13 27.34 13.39
N THR A 391 -32.57 26.41 12.56
CA THR A 391 -32.08 25.02 12.57
C THR A 391 -31.36 24.73 11.26
N PHE A 392 -30.05 24.49 11.33
CA PHE A 392 -29.32 23.91 10.21
C PHE A 392 -29.61 22.41 10.17
N LYS A 393 -30.08 21.91 9.03
CA LYS A 393 -30.10 20.48 8.72
C LYS A 393 -29.10 20.23 7.58
N TYR A 394 -28.28 19.21 7.78
CA TYR A 394 -27.09 18.76 7.01
C TYR A 394 -25.74 19.21 7.57
N PHE A 395 -24.98 18.20 8.00
CA PHE A 395 -23.53 18.23 8.17
C PHE A 395 -22.90 17.37 7.07
N CYS A 396 -21.78 17.81 6.52
CA CYS A 396 -20.92 17.00 5.65
C CYS A 396 -19.85 16.32 6.52
N PRO A 397 -19.52 15.04 6.31
CA PRO A 397 -18.49 14.36 7.09
C PRO A 397 -17.09 14.62 6.52
N TYR A 398 -16.43 15.70 6.93
CA TYR A 398 -14.99 15.89 6.74
C TYR A 398 -14.31 16.60 7.91
N THR A 399 -13.04 16.29 8.12
CA THR A 399 -12.26 16.43 9.36
C THR A 399 -11.50 17.76 9.50
N SER A 400 -12.14 18.89 9.17
CA SER A 400 -11.56 20.22 9.38
C SER A 400 -12.57 21.21 9.99
N GLY A 401 -12.12 22.01 10.96
CA GLY A 401 -13.00 22.86 11.76
C GLY A 401 -13.69 23.97 10.96
N THR A 402 -15.02 24.07 11.10
CA THR A 402 -15.82 25.11 10.43
C THR A 402 -15.80 26.42 11.20
N ALA A 403 -15.26 27.49 10.59
CA ALA A 403 -15.37 28.84 11.12
C ALA A 403 -16.60 29.56 10.57
N PHE A 404 -17.39 30.17 11.46
CA PHE A 404 -18.51 31.07 11.09
C PHE A 404 -18.19 32.51 11.51
N LYS A 405 -18.60 33.48 10.70
CA LYS A 405 -18.50 34.91 11.04
C LYS A 405 -19.89 35.53 10.95
N VAL A 406 -20.40 36.02 12.08
CA VAL A 406 -21.71 36.67 12.18
C VAL A 406 -21.48 38.14 12.50
N SER A 407 -22.04 39.03 11.68
CA SER A 407 -22.10 40.47 11.96
C SER A 407 -23.51 40.86 12.36
N ALA A 408 -23.68 41.40 13.57
CA ALA A 408 -24.89 42.15 13.92
C ALA A 408 -24.69 43.63 13.53
N TYR A 409 -25.68 44.23 12.90
CA TYR A 409 -25.67 45.66 12.56
C TYR A 409 -26.80 46.34 13.34
N ASP A 410 -26.48 47.14 14.35
CA ASP A 410 -27.46 47.88 15.15
C ASP A 410 -27.78 49.28 14.58
N GLY A 411 -27.07 49.67 13.53
CA GLY A 411 -27.27 50.91 12.80
C GLY A 411 -26.50 52.12 13.29
N LYS A 412 -25.58 52.01 14.27
CA LYS A 412 -24.79 53.18 14.71
C LYS A 412 -23.27 53.04 14.84
N ASP A 413 -22.70 51.88 15.21
CA ASP A 413 -21.23 51.76 15.30
C ASP A 413 -20.69 50.38 14.86
N ASN A 414 -19.64 50.38 14.03
CA ASN A 414 -18.91 49.18 13.62
C ASN A 414 -18.01 48.65 14.75
N THR A 415 -18.60 48.05 15.77
CA THR A 415 -17.86 47.36 16.84
C THR A 415 -17.69 45.87 16.51
N TRP A 416 -16.47 45.51 16.12
CA TRP A 416 -16.08 44.12 15.91
C TRP A 416 -15.98 43.41 17.28
N SER A 417 -16.66 42.29 17.47
CA SER A 417 -16.53 41.48 18.68
C SER A 417 -16.35 39.99 18.35
N ASN A 418 -15.40 39.41 19.10
CA ASN A 418 -14.95 38.02 19.23
C ASN A 418 -15.39 36.95 18.22
N THR A 419 -14.38 36.35 17.59
CA THR A 419 -14.41 34.97 17.08
C THR A 419 -14.66 34.00 18.23
N TYR A 420 -15.58 33.04 18.04
CA TYR A 420 -15.74 31.89 18.94
C TYR A 420 -15.29 30.62 18.22
N ILE A 421 -14.42 29.85 18.88
CA ILE A 421 -13.96 28.53 18.42
C ILE A 421 -14.41 27.52 19.49
N LEU A 422 -15.03 26.43 19.06
CA LEU A 422 -15.41 25.31 19.93
C LEU A 422 -14.58 24.09 19.54
N TYR A 423 -13.78 23.58 20.48
CA TYR A 423 -13.15 22.27 20.41
C TYR A 423 -13.88 21.33 21.38
N PRO A 424 -14.13 20.06 21.04
CA PRO A 424 -14.61 19.06 21.99
C PRO A 424 -13.43 18.45 22.79
N PRO A 425 -13.37 18.62 24.12
CA PRO A 425 -12.69 17.64 24.97
C PRO A 425 -13.59 16.40 25.13
N ASN A 426 -13.03 15.19 25.02
CA ASN A 426 -13.77 13.97 25.36
C ASN A 426 -14.03 13.92 26.88
N PRO A 427 -15.30 13.83 27.33
CA PRO A 427 -15.64 13.71 28.74
C PRO A 427 -15.72 12.23 29.14
N GLY A 428 -14.59 11.63 29.56
CA GLY A 428 -14.60 10.21 29.97
C GLY A 428 -13.35 9.62 30.63
N ASP A 429 -12.18 10.26 30.55
CA ASP A 429 -10.91 9.59 30.91
C ASP A 429 -10.71 9.34 32.43
N PRO A 430 -10.45 8.09 32.86
CA PRO A 430 -10.00 7.78 34.21
C PRO A 430 -8.47 7.92 34.39
N ILE A 431 -8.10 8.95 35.14
CA ILE A 431 -6.89 9.16 35.96
C ILE A 431 -5.94 7.96 36.19
N VAL A 432 -4.69 8.04 35.70
CA VAL A 432 -3.41 8.09 36.47
C VAL A 432 -2.24 8.47 35.53
N SER A 433 -1.08 9.02 35.94
CA SER A 433 -0.51 9.26 37.28
C SER A 433 0.17 10.65 37.42
N TYR A 434 1.52 10.72 37.50
CA TYR A 434 2.38 11.92 37.66
C TYR A 434 3.69 11.77 36.85
N SER A 435 4.45 12.87 36.70
CA SER A 435 5.91 12.91 36.52
C SER A 435 6.46 14.21 37.14
N THR A 436 7.60 14.16 37.84
CA THR A 436 8.28 15.34 38.44
C THR A 436 9.57 15.74 37.72
N THR A 437 9.82 15.23 36.52
CA THR A 437 11.05 15.45 35.75
C THR A 437 10.72 15.84 34.30
N PRO A 438 11.14 17.02 33.80
CA PRO A 438 10.89 17.52 32.42
C PRO A 438 11.54 16.70 31.28
N GLU A 439 11.98 15.48 31.56
CA GLU A 439 12.83 14.62 30.73
C GLU A 439 12.02 13.51 30.04
N ALA A 440 10.68 13.59 30.10
CA ALA A 440 9.77 12.48 29.80
C ALA A 440 9.64 12.17 28.29
N THR A 441 9.98 13.12 27.42
CA THR A 441 10.09 12.95 25.95
C THR A 441 11.36 13.64 25.44
N ALA A 442 11.70 13.43 24.16
CA ALA A 442 13.01 13.59 23.51
C ALA A 442 13.98 14.70 24.00
N HIS A 443 14.61 14.49 25.16
CA HIS A 443 15.96 14.99 25.48
C HIS A 443 17.07 13.97 25.14
N SER A 444 16.70 12.87 24.48
CA SER A 444 17.59 11.79 24.06
C SER A 444 17.21 11.33 22.65
N ASN A 445 18.21 11.14 21.79
CA ASN A 445 18.09 10.69 20.39
C ASN A 445 17.67 9.20 20.23
N GLY A 446 17.06 8.61 21.26
CA GLY A 446 16.56 7.25 21.30
C GLY A 446 15.03 7.21 21.20
N LYS A 447 14.53 6.27 20.40
CA LYS A 447 13.09 6.11 20.09
C LYS A 447 12.27 5.93 21.37
N LYS A 448 11.16 6.68 21.47
CA LYS A 448 10.18 6.60 22.58
C LYS A 448 8.92 5.83 22.21
N LEU A 449 8.63 5.75 20.91
CA LEU A 449 7.48 5.10 20.31
C LEU A 449 7.97 4.09 19.27
N VAL A 450 7.51 2.85 19.36
CA VAL A 450 7.69 1.80 18.33
C VAL A 450 6.38 1.06 18.11
N ILE A 451 6.24 0.44 16.94
CA ILE A 451 5.03 -0.29 16.52
C ILE A 451 5.42 -1.72 16.19
N ASP A 452 4.66 -2.68 16.72
CA ASP A 452 4.81 -4.09 16.38
C ASP A 452 4.06 -4.45 15.08
N ASN A 453 4.32 -5.64 14.54
CA ASN A 453 3.68 -6.09 13.30
C ASN A 453 2.14 -6.28 13.42
N SER A 454 1.54 -6.23 14.61
CA SER A 454 0.08 -6.25 14.79
C SER A 454 -0.54 -4.84 14.69
N GLY A 455 0.29 -3.80 14.73
CA GLY A 455 -0.15 -2.40 14.87
C GLY A 455 -0.18 -1.90 16.30
N LYS A 456 0.22 -2.73 17.27
CA LYS A 456 0.24 -2.32 18.68
C LYS A 456 1.36 -1.31 18.89
N LEU A 457 1.01 -0.17 19.46
CA LEU A 457 1.93 0.89 19.83
C LEU A 457 2.59 0.54 21.15
N HIS A 458 3.90 0.75 21.28
CA HIS A 458 4.65 0.63 22.52
C HIS A 458 5.33 1.96 22.82
N VAL A 459 5.05 2.52 24.00
CA VAL A 459 5.61 3.80 24.47
C VAL A 459 6.41 3.59 25.74
N VAL A 460 7.56 4.27 25.83
CA VAL A 460 8.37 4.35 27.04
C VAL A 460 8.61 5.80 27.45
N PHE A 461 8.50 6.08 28.75
CA PHE A 461 8.71 7.41 29.34
C PHE A 461 9.27 7.29 30.77
N THR A 462 9.74 8.41 31.33
CA THR A 462 10.18 8.49 32.74
C THR A 462 9.25 9.37 33.56
N SER A 463 9.01 8.96 34.80
CA SER A 463 8.31 9.72 35.82
C SER A 463 8.96 9.47 37.18
N ASN A 464 9.31 10.53 37.90
CA ASN A 464 9.85 10.45 39.27
C ASN A 464 11.04 9.46 39.37
N ASP A 465 12.01 9.58 38.44
CA ASP A 465 13.14 8.65 38.27
C ASP A 465 12.74 7.16 38.08
N THR A 466 11.50 6.89 37.67
CA THR A 466 10.98 5.56 37.32
C THR A 466 10.71 5.47 35.83
N VAL A 467 11.21 4.43 35.18
CA VAL A 467 10.94 4.13 33.77
C VAL A 467 9.64 3.34 33.66
N TYR A 468 8.73 3.80 32.82
CA TYR A 468 7.42 3.20 32.57
C TYR A 468 7.25 2.80 31.11
N HIS A 469 6.56 1.68 30.91
CA HIS A 469 6.10 1.20 29.61
C HIS A 469 4.57 1.16 29.57
N THR A 470 3.99 1.50 28.42
CA THR A 470 2.57 1.29 28.13
C THR A 470 2.37 0.99 26.64
N THR A 471 1.16 0.55 26.28
CA THR A 471 0.78 0.15 24.92
C THR A 471 -0.63 0.60 24.57
N SER A 472 -0.88 0.77 23.28
CA SER A 472 -2.22 1.03 22.70
C SER A 472 -2.44 0.07 21.52
N VAL A 473 -3.70 -0.30 21.27
CA VAL A 473 -4.14 -1.18 20.17
C VAL A 473 -5.14 -0.49 19.23
N ASP A 474 -5.40 0.79 19.46
CA ASP A 474 -6.44 1.63 18.87
C ASP A 474 -5.87 3.00 18.46
N ASP A 475 -4.70 2.97 17.79
CA ASP A 475 -3.97 4.14 17.30
C ASP A 475 -3.65 5.24 18.33
N GLY A 476 -3.75 4.91 19.63
CA GLY A 476 -3.47 5.79 20.74
C GLY A 476 -4.70 6.38 21.44
N GLU A 477 -5.92 5.98 21.06
CA GLU A 477 -7.16 6.40 21.71
C GLU A 477 -7.23 5.92 23.18
N THR A 478 -6.85 4.67 23.45
CA THR A 478 -6.75 4.13 24.81
C THR A 478 -5.38 3.50 25.09
N TRP A 479 -5.00 3.48 26.38
CA TRP A 479 -3.68 3.02 26.82
C TRP A 479 -3.82 1.97 27.91
N SER A 480 -2.99 0.93 27.83
CA SER A 480 -2.86 -0.09 28.87
C SER A 480 -2.33 0.50 30.18
N THR A 481 -2.59 -0.18 31.30
CA THR A 481 -2.00 0.17 32.61
C THR A 481 -0.47 0.30 32.51
N GLN A 482 0.05 1.40 33.06
CA GLN A 482 1.48 1.70 33.06
C GLN A 482 2.27 0.65 33.85
N SER A 483 3.23 0.00 33.21
CA SER A 483 4.10 -1.00 33.82
C SER A 483 5.45 -0.37 34.18
N ALA A 484 5.83 -0.43 35.46
CA ALA A 484 7.14 0.04 35.91
C ALA A 484 8.24 -0.96 35.48
N VAL A 485 9.26 -0.46 34.80
CA VAL A 485 10.35 -1.25 34.22
C VAL A 485 11.60 -1.22 35.09
N GLY A 486 11.92 -0.05 35.66
CA GLY A 486 13.12 0.16 36.45
C GLY A 486 13.26 1.60 36.98
N GLN A 487 14.42 1.91 37.57
CA GLN A 487 14.74 3.23 38.10
C GLN A 487 15.80 3.92 37.23
N GLY A 488 15.52 5.13 36.77
CA GLY A 488 16.39 5.97 35.96
C GLY A 488 15.65 6.87 34.95
N LYS A 489 16.42 7.40 34.00
CA LYS A 489 16.08 8.47 33.04
C LYS A 489 16.47 8.10 31.61
N ASN A 490 16.03 8.89 30.64
CA ASN A 490 16.37 8.76 29.22
C ASN A 490 16.09 7.36 28.61
N PRO A 491 14.91 6.77 28.80
CA PRO A 491 14.64 5.42 28.31
C PRO A 491 14.45 5.39 26.79
N ALA A 492 14.98 4.37 26.12
CA ALA A 492 14.79 4.11 24.69
C ALA A 492 14.26 2.69 24.48
N ILE A 493 13.37 2.50 23.52
CA ILE A 493 12.68 1.23 23.24
C ILE A 493 12.92 0.75 21.81
N GLU A 494 13.13 -0.56 21.65
CA GLU A 494 13.12 -1.27 20.37
C GLU A 494 12.41 -2.61 20.50
N LEU A 495 12.03 -3.19 19.36
CA LEU A 495 11.42 -4.52 19.26
C LEU A 495 12.41 -5.50 18.64
N THR A 496 12.64 -6.65 19.27
CA THR A 496 13.42 -7.75 18.68
C THR A 496 12.78 -8.32 17.42
N ALA A 497 13.49 -9.21 16.71
CA ALA A 497 12.93 -9.97 15.59
C ALA A 497 11.63 -10.73 15.95
N SER A 498 11.50 -11.17 17.21
CA SER A 498 10.31 -11.80 17.80
C SER A 498 9.27 -10.80 18.35
N GLN A 499 9.29 -9.54 17.89
CA GLN A 499 8.42 -8.44 18.33
C GLN A 499 8.46 -8.19 19.85
N THR A 500 9.56 -8.55 20.51
CA THR A 500 9.66 -8.53 21.97
C THR A 500 10.21 -7.18 22.45
N PRO A 501 9.45 -6.39 23.24
CA PRO A 501 9.90 -5.09 23.72
C PRO A 501 11.17 -5.19 24.57
N THR A 502 12.16 -4.38 24.21
CA THR A 502 13.42 -4.23 24.94
C THR A 502 13.64 -2.75 25.22
N ILE A 503 13.89 -2.41 26.48
CA ILE A 503 14.08 -1.03 26.93
C ILE A 503 15.48 -0.89 27.54
N CYS A 504 16.20 0.15 27.15
CA CYS A 504 17.45 0.57 27.78
C CYS A 504 17.27 1.96 28.40
N TRP A 505 17.95 2.27 29.51
CA TRP A 505 17.87 3.58 30.17
C TRP A 505 19.12 3.88 31.00
N SER A 506 19.26 5.14 31.43
CA SER A 506 20.39 5.67 32.19
C SER A 506 20.06 5.90 33.66
N LYS A 507 21.04 5.82 34.55
CA LYS A 507 20.90 6.19 35.97
C LYS A 507 22.24 6.69 36.51
N GLY A 508 22.45 8.00 36.54
CA GLY A 508 23.78 8.56 36.82
C GLY A 508 24.77 8.14 35.73
N ASN A 509 25.89 7.53 36.12
CA ASN A 509 26.88 6.97 35.18
C ASN A 509 26.55 5.53 34.72
N GLU A 510 25.40 4.95 35.10
CA GLU A 510 25.04 3.57 34.78
C GLU A 510 24.06 3.48 33.59
N LEU A 511 24.20 2.46 32.75
CA LEU A 511 23.15 2.03 31.81
C LEU A 511 22.56 0.69 32.23
N TYR A 512 21.25 0.59 32.11
CA TYR A 512 20.47 -0.59 32.39
C TYR A 512 19.66 -1.02 31.16
N ASN A 513 19.32 -2.31 31.10
CA ASN A 513 18.29 -2.79 30.20
C ASN A 513 17.29 -3.72 30.90
N SER A 514 16.12 -3.89 30.27
CA SER A 514 15.19 -4.98 30.54
C SER A 514 14.49 -5.39 29.24
N GLN A 515 14.02 -6.64 29.19
CA GLN A 515 13.24 -7.20 28.10
C GLN A 515 11.94 -7.76 28.66
N HIS A 516 10.84 -7.56 27.94
CA HIS A 516 9.52 -8.05 28.33
C HIS A 516 9.34 -9.50 27.88
N SER A 517 8.96 -10.42 28.78
CA SER A 517 8.75 -11.83 28.42
C SER A 517 7.63 -12.44 29.26
N ALA A 518 6.70 -13.16 28.61
CA ALA A 518 5.55 -13.81 29.26
C ALA A 518 4.78 -12.85 30.20
N ASP A 519 4.45 -11.67 29.67
CA ASP A 519 3.67 -10.61 30.33
C ASP A 519 4.30 -10.00 31.61
N VAL A 520 5.62 -10.16 31.77
CA VAL A 520 6.40 -9.57 32.87
C VAL A 520 7.71 -8.98 32.34
N TRP A 521 8.14 -7.85 32.90
CA TRP A 521 9.48 -7.29 32.66
C TRP A 521 10.56 -8.11 33.38
N GLY A 522 11.62 -8.49 32.67
CA GLY A 522 12.80 -9.08 33.28
C GLY A 522 13.44 -8.15 34.32
N ALA A 523 14.12 -8.70 35.31
CA ALA A 523 14.82 -7.90 36.30
C ALA A 523 15.86 -6.98 35.62
N PRO A 524 15.91 -5.66 35.94
CA PRO A 524 16.89 -4.74 35.36
C PRO A 524 18.33 -5.26 35.43
N GLN A 525 19.00 -5.34 34.29
CA GLN A 525 20.40 -5.74 34.19
C GLN A 525 21.27 -4.48 34.01
N LEU A 526 22.33 -4.36 34.80
CA LEU A 526 23.36 -3.34 34.63
C LEU A 526 24.28 -3.74 33.48
N ILE A 527 24.28 -2.97 32.38
CA ILE A 527 25.05 -3.27 31.16
C ILE A 527 26.25 -2.34 30.96
N TYR A 528 26.32 -1.19 31.61
CA TYR A 528 27.49 -0.32 31.55
C TYR A 528 27.60 0.55 32.80
N THR A 529 28.84 0.91 33.15
CA THR A 529 29.16 1.89 34.20
C THR A 529 30.27 2.79 33.69
N GLY A 530 29.95 4.06 33.46
CA GLY A 530 30.90 5.09 33.03
C GLY A 530 31.84 5.54 34.16
N PRO A 531 32.83 6.41 33.86
CA PRO A 531 33.79 6.92 34.83
C PRO A 531 33.14 7.51 36.09
N ALA A 532 33.87 7.46 37.20
CA ALA A 532 33.39 8.05 38.45
C ALA A 532 33.20 9.58 38.29
N GLY A 533 31.98 10.06 38.56
CA GLY A 533 31.61 11.46 38.38
C GLY A 533 31.20 11.87 36.96
N SER A 534 31.02 10.91 36.05
CA SER A 534 30.28 11.16 34.80
C SER A 534 28.76 10.98 34.98
N VAL A 535 27.99 11.35 33.96
CA VAL A 535 26.59 11.00 33.78
C VAL A 535 26.42 10.46 32.35
N VAL A 536 25.56 9.46 32.17
CA VAL A 536 25.18 8.97 30.84
C VAL A 536 23.99 9.76 30.32
N SER A 537 24.17 10.45 29.20
CA SER A 537 23.16 11.28 28.54
C SER A 537 22.96 10.89 27.07
N TYR A 538 21.92 11.46 26.44
CA TYR A 538 21.58 11.29 25.02
C TYR A 538 21.58 9.84 24.51
N LEU A 539 21.01 8.90 25.28
CA LEU A 539 20.91 7.50 24.89
C LEU A 539 20.14 7.33 23.56
N ALA A 540 20.81 6.79 22.56
CA ALA A 540 20.28 6.33 21.29
C ALA A 540 20.34 4.80 21.21
N TYR A 541 19.33 4.21 20.59
CA TYR A 541 19.15 2.76 20.51
C TYR A 541 18.53 2.39 19.16
N VAL A 542 19.13 1.44 18.45
CA VAL A 542 18.59 0.82 17.23
C VAL A 542 18.84 -0.69 17.22
N LEU A 543 17.94 -1.47 16.61
CA LEU A 543 18.00 -2.94 16.54
C LEU A 543 17.87 -3.44 15.09
N ASP A 544 18.81 -4.30 14.66
CA ASP A 544 18.74 -5.01 13.38
C ASP A 544 17.82 -6.22 13.50
N ARG A 545 16.60 -6.12 12.93
CA ARG A 545 15.59 -7.18 12.98
C ARG A 545 16.03 -8.45 12.24
N ASN A 546 17.02 -8.40 11.33
CA ASN A 546 17.50 -9.56 10.58
C ASN A 546 18.51 -10.39 11.38
N THR A 547 19.43 -9.74 12.10
CA THR A 547 20.45 -10.44 12.89
C THR A 547 20.15 -10.49 14.39
N ASN A 548 19.10 -9.78 14.84
CA ASN A 548 18.75 -9.55 16.24
C ASN A 548 19.91 -8.93 17.07
N ASN A 549 20.77 -8.15 16.40
CA ASN A 549 21.85 -7.40 17.03
C ASN A 549 21.40 -5.95 17.23
N SER A 550 21.78 -5.39 18.37
CA SER A 550 21.46 -4.02 18.76
C SER A 550 22.71 -3.14 18.73
N TYR A 551 22.51 -1.83 18.60
CA TYR A 551 23.54 -0.82 18.81
C TYR A 551 23.03 0.24 19.78
N LEU A 552 23.86 0.54 20.77
CA LEU A 552 23.61 1.59 21.77
C LEU A 552 24.67 2.67 21.61
N GLY A 553 24.24 3.92 21.56
CA GLY A 553 25.09 5.10 21.50
C GLY A 553 24.69 6.08 22.60
N TRP A 554 25.65 6.74 23.24
CA TRP A 554 25.40 7.68 24.33
C TRP A 554 26.57 8.64 24.52
N VAL A 555 26.39 9.64 25.38
CA VAL A 555 27.49 10.50 25.85
C VAL A 555 27.79 10.18 27.31
N ASP A 556 29.07 9.97 27.61
CA ASP A 556 29.58 10.07 28.97
C ASP A 556 29.99 11.54 29.21
N GLU A 557 29.19 12.28 29.97
CA GLU A 557 29.40 13.69 30.31
C GLU A 557 30.11 13.82 31.65
N GLY A 558 31.17 14.64 31.74
CA GLY A 558 31.84 14.87 33.03
C GLY A 558 32.96 15.91 32.99
N ALA A 559 33.41 16.32 34.17
CA ALA A 559 34.39 17.41 34.35
C ALA A 559 35.79 17.13 33.75
N ALA A 560 36.09 15.89 33.35
CA ALA A 560 37.32 15.51 32.66
C ALA A 560 37.22 15.56 31.12
N GLY A 561 36.05 15.88 30.56
CA GLY A 561 35.74 15.86 29.13
C GLY A 561 34.64 14.86 28.78
N SER A 562 33.96 15.13 27.66
CA SER A 562 32.78 14.36 27.21
C SER A 562 33.12 13.46 26.02
N SER A 563 32.72 12.18 26.10
CA SER A 563 32.96 11.17 25.07
C SER A 563 31.66 10.67 24.46
N VAL A 564 31.56 10.67 23.12
CA VAL A 564 30.52 9.94 22.38
C VAL A 564 30.95 8.50 22.27
N LEU A 565 30.17 7.60 22.87
CA LEU A 565 30.43 6.17 22.95
C LEU A 565 29.42 5.40 22.10
N ILE A 566 29.88 4.29 21.51
CA ILE A 566 29.01 3.33 20.84
C ILE A 566 29.42 1.89 21.15
N SER A 567 28.44 1.01 21.35
CA SER A 567 28.66 -0.42 21.55
C SER A 567 27.62 -1.23 20.76
N PRO A 568 28.01 -2.35 20.12
CA PRO A 568 27.05 -3.41 19.81
C PRO A 568 26.52 -3.98 21.13
N TYR A 569 25.30 -4.52 21.07
CA TYR A 569 24.60 -5.15 22.18
C TYR A 569 23.76 -6.33 21.67
N THR A 570 23.52 -7.33 22.52
CA THR A 570 22.60 -8.44 22.22
C THR A 570 21.48 -8.44 23.25
N PRO A 571 20.22 -8.16 22.87
CA PRO A 571 19.08 -8.15 23.79
C PRO A 571 18.99 -9.42 24.64
N GLY A 572 18.85 -9.24 25.96
CA GLY A 572 18.78 -10.33 26.94
C GLY A 572 20.14 -10.88 27.40
N GLY A 573 21.26 -10.39 26.86
CA GLY A 573 22.60 -10.72 27.36
C GLY A 573 22.92 -10.01 28.68
N SER A 574 23.58 -10.73 29.61
CA SER A 574 24.03 -10.22 30.93
C SER A 574 25.48 -9.70 30.95
N GLY A 575 26.09 -9.51 29.77
CA GLY A 575 27.46 -9.00 29.64
C GLY A 575 27.52 -7.46 29.69
N GLN A 576 28.58 -6.91 30.27
CA GLN A 576 28.84 -5.48 30.14
C GLN A 576 29.22 -5.11 28.70
N LEU A 577 28.76 -3.93 28.28
CA LEU A 577 29.14 -3.30 27.01
C LEU A 577 30.64 -2.99 26.99
N ALA A 578 31.24 -3.11 25.81
CA ALA A 578 32.62 -2.71 25.54
C ALA A 578 32.61 -1.55 24.53
N PRO A 579 32.22 -0.32 24.96
CA PRO A 579 32.07 0.80 24.04
C PRO A 579 33.38 1.22 23.40
N SER A 580 33.27 1.69 22.17
CA SER A 580 34.33 2.41 21.46
C SER A 580 33.99 3.90 21.42
N PRO A 581 34.92 4.81 21.76
CA PRO A 581 34.71 6.23 21.55
C PRO A 581 34.80 6.56 20.06
N ILE A 582 33.81 7.30 19.56
CA ILE A 582 33.83 7.86 18.19
C ILE A 582 34.23 9.33 18.17
N ASP A 583 34.07 10.04 19.29
CA ASP A 583 34.49 11.44 19.44
C ASP A 583 34.74 11.79 20.93
N GLN A 584 35.82 12.53 21.23
CA GLN A 584 36.21 12.99 22.58
C GLN A 584 36.56 14.49 22.58
N GLY A 585 36.24 15.21 23.66
CA GLY A 585 36.40 16.67 23.72
C GLY A 585 36.15 17.25 25.12
N GLY A 586 36.18 18.58 25.23
CA GLY A 586 35.89 19.29 26.48
C GLY A 586 34.43 19.11 26.95
N ALA A 587 34.15 19.51 28.19
CA ALA A 587 32.83 19.31 28.80
C ALA A 587 31.69 20.01 28.04
N ASP A 588 31.96 21.19 27.46
CA ASP A 588 30.96 22.04 26.78
C ASP A 588 30.68 21.66 25.32
N ALA A 589 31.26 20.55 24.83
CA ALA A 589 31.01 20.05 23.49
C ALA A 589 29.69 19.26 23.43
N PHE A 590 28.58 19.92 23.03
CA PHE A 590 27.28 19.28 22.76
C PHE A 590 27.44 18.06 21.83
N LYS A 591 26.99 16.87 22.26
CA LYS A 591 27.47 15.59 21.71
C LYS A 591 26.44 14.52 21.38
N SER A 592 25.16 14.88 21.30
CA SER A 592 24.01 13.98 21.17
C SER A 592 24.11 13.01 19.96
N PRO A 593 24.38 11.71 20.17
CA PRO A 593 24.49 10.75 19.08
C PRO A 593 23.12 10.24 18.67
N SER A 594 22.83 10.05 17.38
CA SER A 594 21.64 9.37 16.87
C SER A 594 22.06 8.18 16.00
N LEU A 595 21.23 7.14 15.96
CA LEU A 595 21.54 5.85 15.33
C LEU A 595 20.41 5.37 14.42
N ALA A 596 20.77 4.95 13.21
CA ALA A 596 19.88 4.27 12.27
C ALA A 596 20.58 3.08 11.59
N LEU A 597 19.81 2.19 10.97
CA LEU A 597 20.31 1.02 10.25
C LEU A 597 19.75 1.01 8.83
N ASP A 598 20.63 1.05 7.82
CA ASP A 598 20.18 0.84 6.45
C ASP A 598 19.66 -0.59 6.25
N ARG A 599 18.94 -0.82 5.13
CA ARG A 599 18.36 -2.12 4.77
C ARG A 599 19.35 -3.30 4.71
N THR A 600 20.66 -3.04 4.72
CA THR A 600 21.71 -4.08 4.77
C THR A 600 22.25 -4.33 6.19
N GLY A 601 21.58 -3.79 7.22
CA GLY A 601 21.99 -3.90 8.63
C GLY A 601 23.17 -2.99 8.99
N LYS A 602 23.56 -2.04 8.12
CA LYS A 602 24.72 -1.20 8.38
C LYS A 602 24.34 0.06 9.14
N LEU A 603 25.00 0.21 10.27
CA LEU A 603 24.90 1.36 11.16
C LEU A 603 25.19 2.69 10.45
N LYS A 604 24.42 3.69 10.85
CA LYS A 604 24.56 5.12 10.55
C LYS A 604 24.54 5.85 11.87
N ILE A 605 25.49 6.77 12.05
CA ILE A 605 25.64 7.54 13.28
C ILE A 605 25.68 9.02 12.91
N THR A 606 24.97 9.85 13.65
CA THR A 606 25.19 11.31 13.64
C THR A 606 25.44 11.82 15.05
N TRP A 607 26.23 12.87 15.20
CA TRP A 607 26.43 13.55 16.49
C TRP A 607 26.88 14.99 16.24
N SER A 608 26.74 15.86 17.23
CA SER A 608 27.32 17.20 17.22
C SER A 608 28.66 17.24 17.97
N HIS A 609 29.52 18.23 17.69
CA HIS A 609 30.66 18.60 18.54
C HIS A 609 31.11 20.02 18.19
N ASN A 610 31.14 20.93 19.17
CA ASN A 610 31.50 22.35 18.99
C ASN A 610 30.71 23.05 17.86
N GLY A 611 29.40 22.81 17.82
CA GLY A 611 28.51 23.35 16.78
C GLY A 611 28.71 22.75 15.38
N ARG A 612 29.53 21.71 15.20
CA ARG A 612 29.59 20.96 13.93
C ARG A 612 28.76 19.70 14.04
N VAL A 613 28.01 19.37 12.98
CA VAL A 613 27.27 18.11 12.86
C VAL A 613 28.07 17.13 12.02
N TYR A 614 28.32 15.96 12.57
CA TYR A 614 29.03 14.87 11.93
C TYR A 614 28.11 13.70 11.63
N TYR A 615 28.48 12.95 10.60
CA TYR A 615 27.91 11.67 10.20
C TYR A 615 29.02 10.64 10.05
N TYR A 616 28.74 9.39 10.39
CA TYR A 616 29.63 8.26 10.19
C TYR A 616 28.88 7.05 9.63
N ASP A 617 29.47 6.45 8.59
CA ASP A 617 29.11 5.13 8.09
C ASP A 617 30.39 4.32 7.73
N GLN A 618 30.24 3.19 7.04
CA GLN A 618 31.38 2.35 6.63
C GLN A 618 32.38 3.03 5.68
N ALA A 619 32.04 4.15 5.03
CA ALA A 619 32.95 4.92 4.20
C ALA A 619 33.80 5.93 5.02
N GLY A 620 33.41 6.19 6.28
CA GLY A 620 34.13 7.06 7.22
C GLY A 620 33.27 8.19 7.80
N GLN A 621 33.95 9.14 8.44
CA GLN A 621 33.34 10.35 9.01
C GLN A 621 33.22 11.46 7.96
N LEU A 622 32.11 12.20 8.01
CA LEU A 622 31.82 13.38 7.20
C LEU A 622 31.24 14.48 8.10
N GLU A 623 31.62 15.73 7.85
CA GLU A 623 30.94 16.90 8.41
C GLU A 623 29.76 17.30 7.51
N LEU A 624 28.56 17.43 8.08
CA LEU A 624 27.33 17.75 7.35
C LEU A 624 26.99 19.24 7.35
N GLY A 625 27.37 19.97 8.41
CA GLY A 625 27.12 21.41 8.58
C GLY A 625 27.69 21.99 9.88
N GLU A 626 27.72 23.32 9.94
CA GLU A 626 28.16 24.13 11.08
C GLU A 626 26.96 24.73 11.83
N ASN A 627 27.20 25.36 12.99
CA ASN A 627 26.23 25.87 13.96
C ASN A 627 25.10 24.87 14.36
N GLY A 628 25.34 23.56 14.26
CA GLY A 628 24.33 22.53 14.41
C GLY A 628 24.39 21.74 15.74
N ILE A 629 23.23 21.46 16.31
CA ILE A 629 23.00 20.61 17.50
C ILE A 629 21.84 19.63 17.29
N HIS A 630 21.75 18.61 18.14
CA HIS A 630 20.71 17.57 18.13
C HIS A 630 20.44 16.91 16.76
N PRO A 631 21.46 16.34 16.08
CA PRO A 631 21.26 15.71 14.78
C PRO A 631 20.63 14.32 14.90
N ILE A 632 19.45 14.15 14.30
CA ILE A 632 18.75 12.87 14.16
C ILE A 632 19.01 12.28 12.77
N VAL A 633 19.39 11.00 12.73
CA VAL A 633 19.52 10.22 11.50
C VAL A 633 18.39 9.20 11.40
N GLU A 634 17.82 9.05 10.21
CA GLU A 634 16.87 7.98 9.88
C GLU A 634 17.16 7.43 8.48
N THR A 635 16.87 6.16 8.28
CA THR A 635 17.07 5.44 7.03
C THR A 635 15.79 4.74 6.62
N TYR A 636 15.31 5.00 5.40
CA TYR A 636 14.17 4.28 4.86
C TYR A 636 14.39 4.02 3.36
N GLY A 637 14.22 2.78 2.95
CA GLY A 637 14.48 2.36 1.57
C GLY A 637 15.94 2.54 1.16
N ASP A 638 16.16 3.34 0.12
CA ASP A 638 17.46 3.64 -0.49
C ASP A 638 18.11 4.95 -0.02
N ARG A 639 17.44 5.79 0.78
CA ARG A 639 17.97 7.09 1.26
C ARG A 639 18.14 7.17 2.78
N THR A 640 19.01 8.08 3.19
CA THR A 640 19.25 8.45 4.60
C THR A 640 18.95 9.94 4.79
N SER A 641 18.07 10.28 5.73
CA SER A 641 17.88 11.67 6.17
C SER A 641 18.73 11.96 7.40
N VAL A 642 19.31 13.15 7.45
CA VAL A 642 19.82 13.75 8.70
C VAL A 642 19.17 15.12 8.86
N VAL A 643 18.50 15.32 9.99
CA VAL A 643 17.85 16.57 10.38
C VAL A 643 18.48 17.09 11.67
N TRP A 644 18.71 18.39 11.79
CA TRP A 644 19.31 19.00 12.99
C TRP A 644 18.82 20.43 13.23
N GLN A 645 19.04 20.93 14.44
CA GLN A 645 18.81 22.33 14.80
C GLN A 645 20.04 23.16 14.44
N GLU A 646 19.88 24.23 13.68
CA GLU A 646 20.94 25.15 13.30
C GLU A 646 20.73 26.52 13.95
N GLU A 647 21.73 26.98 14.70
CA GLU A 647 21.74 28.31 15.31
C GLU A 647 22.08 29.37 14.26
N ILE A 648 21.12 30.26 13.99
CA ILE A 648 21.25 31.35 12.99
C ILE A 648 21.55 32.71 13.65
N ALA A 649 21.24 32.85 14.93
CA ALA A 649 21.63 33.95 15.80
C ALA A 649 21.64 33.43 17.25
N PRO A 650 22.30 34.10 18.21
CA PRO A 650 22.43 33.59 19.58
C PRO A 650 21.07 33.23 20.23
N GLY A 651 20.86 31.94 20.48
CA GLY A 651 19.61 31.40 21.01
C GLY A 651 18.43 31.34 20.03
N VAL A 652 18.67 31.48 18.72
CA VAL A 652 17.66 31.42 17.65
C VAL A 652 17.97 30.25 16.71
N TYR A 653 17.06 29.28 16.66
CA TYR A 653 17.24 28.01 15.96
C TYR A 653 16.25 27.82 14.81
N GLN A 654 16.73 27.30 13.69
CA GLN A 654 15.93 26.75 12.60
C GLN A 654 16.19 25.24 12.45
N ILE A 655 15.25 24.50 11.85
CA ILE A 655 15.48 23.11 11.46
C ILE A 655 16.02 23.05 10.03
N VAL A 656 17.10 22.32 9.85
CA VAL A 656 17.71 22.03 8.53
C VAL A 656 17.91 20.53 8.35
N LYS A 657 18.01 20.09 7.09
CA LYS A 657 18.30 18.70 6.73
C LYS A 657 19.34 18.58 5.62
N ARG A 658 19.87 17.36 5.52
CA ARG A 658 20.46 16.80 4.30
C ARG A 658 19.97 15.37 4.10
N ASN A 659 19.72 15.02 2.85
CA ASN A 659 19.33 13.68 2.42
C ASN A 659 20.48 13.07 1.59
N LYS A 660 20.88 11.84 1.92
CA LYS A 660 21.80 11.01 1.15
C LYS A 660 21.00 10.04 0.31
N GLY A 661 20.87 10.34 -0.98
CA GLY A 661 20.34 9.42 -1.97
C GLY A 661 21.43 8.53 -2.58
N PRO A 662 21.11 7.73 -3.61
CA PRO A 662 22.08 6.87 -4.27
C PRO A 662 23.24 7.62 -4.96
N LEU A 663 23.04 8.87 -5.36
CA LEU A 663 24.07 9.75 -5.93
C LEU A 663 24.91 10.48 -4.86
N GLY A 664 24.62 10.30 -3.57
CA GLY A 664 25.31 10.96 -2.46
C GLY A 664 24.44 11.98 -1.74
N TRP A 665 25.08 12.93 -1.05
CA TRP A 665 24.41 13.94 -0.24
C TRP A 665 23.95 15.13 -1.08
N ASN A 666 22.70 15.54 -0.89
CA ASN A 666 22.23 16.82 -1.41
C ASN A 666 22.83 18.02 -0.64
N GLU A 667 22.52 19.23 -1.13
CA GLU A 667 22.78 20.48 -0.42
C GLU A 667 21.91 20.60 0.85
N LYS A 668 22.35 21.43 1.80
CA LYS A 668 21.60 21.69 3.05
C LYS A 668 20.30 22.44 2.74
N GLN A 669 19.18 21.90 3.18
CA GLN A 669 17.85 22.49 2.99
C GLN A 669 17.27 22.94 4.33
N VAL A 670 16.56 24.07 4.34
CA VAL A 670 15.81 24.58 5.51
C VAL A 670 14.42 23.95 5.52
N ILE A 671 13.96 23.47 6.68
CA ILE A 671 12.65 22.83 6.88
C ILE A 671 11.66 23.79 7.56
N SER A 672 12.10 24.55 8.57
CA SER A 672 11.27 25.55 9.25
C SER A 672 11.44 26.92 8.61
N TYR A 673 10.37 27.56 8.16
CA TYR A 673 10.46 28.92 7.63
C TYR A 673 11.02 29.90 8.68
N PRO A 674 11.86 30.88 8.29
CA PRO A 674 12.43 31.85 9.22
C PRO A 674 11.40 32.91 9.61
N ASP A 675 10.44 32.56 10.47
CA ASP A 675 9.36 33.43 10.98
C ASP A 675 9.62 33.97 12.40
N GLU A 676 10.89 34.22 12.72
CA GLU A 676 11.39 34.72 14.03
C GLU A 676 11.07 33.84 15.25
N LYS A 677 10.55 32.63 15.02
CA LYS A 677 10.25 31.64 16.05
C LYS A 677 11.29 30.53 16.06
N ASN A 678 11.76 30.16 17.26
CA ASN A 678 12.67 29.03 17.40
C ASN A 678 11.97 27.72 17.03
N ALA A 679 12.68 26.92 16.24
CA ALA A 679 12.30 25.55 15.95
C ALA A 679 13.32 24.59 16.61
N ASP A 680 12.81 23.68 17.43
CA ASP A 680 13.57 22.88 18.38
C ASP A 680 13.20 21.39 18.31
N PHE A 681 14.10 20.51 18.77
CA PHE A 681 13.89 19.06 18.91
C PHE A 681 13.33 18.37 17.66
N PRO A 682 14.02 18.45 16.50
CA PRO A 682 13.56 17.81 15.28
C PRO A 682 13.67 16.29 15.37
N VAL A 683 12.70 15.59 14.81
CA VAL A 683 12.77 14.18 14.45
C VAL A 683 12.33 14.00 12.99
N VAL A 684 12.78 12.92 12.39
CA VAL A 684 12.37 12.50 11.05
C VAL A 684 11.93 11.04 11.12
N ALA A 685 10.81 10.74 10.45
CA ALA A 685 10.34 9.38 10.22
C ALA A 685 10.20 9.14 8.73
N ALA A 686 10.46 7.91 8.29
CA ALA A 686 10.37 7.48 6.89
C ALA A 686 10.95 8.50 5.88
N ASN A 687 12.11 9.10 6.18
CA ASN A 687 12.96 9.77 5.17
C ASN A 687 12.23 10.87 4.36
N GLY A 688 11.33 11.60 5.04
CA GLY A 688 10.45 12.60 4.43
C GLY A 688 9.36 13.17 5.35
N GLN A 689 9.11 12.58 6.53
CA GLN A 689 8.16 13.11 7.51
C GLN A 689 8.92 13.77 8.66
N TYR A 690 8.97 15.10 8.67
CA TYR A 690 9.68 15.88 9.69
C TYR A 690 8.71 16.37 10.76
N VAL A 691 9.12 16.31 12.02
CA VAL A 691 8.36 16.82 13.15
C VAL A 691 9.30 17.59 14.07
N TYR A 692 8.90 18.75 14.55
CA TYR A 692 9.69 19.56 15.47
C TYR A 692 8.78 20.39 16.37
N SER A 693 9.31 20.85 17.51
CA SER A 693 8.63 21.83 18.36
C SER A 693 8.90 23.25 17.84
N LYS A 694 7.89 24.12 17.80
CA LYS A 694 8.00 25.50 17.34
C LYS A 694 7.51 26.45 18.43
N ASN A 695 8.38 27.34 18.89
CA ASN A 695 8.09 28.32 19.94
C ASN A 695 7.08 29.36 19.43
N THR A 696 6.09 29.74 20.25
CA THR A 696 5.06 30.72 19.89
C THR A 696 5.08 31.95 20.79
N ALA A 697 4.36 33.00 20.37
CA ALA A 697 4.34 34.28 21.07
C ALA A 697 3.73 34.14 22.48
N GLY A 698 4.59 34.00 23.48
CA GLY A 698 4.20 33.70 24.87
C GLY A 698 5.19 32.80 25.63
N LYS A 699 6.15 32.17 24.91
CA LYS A 699 7.02 31.05 25.36
C LYS A 699 6.36 29.67 25.32
N ASP A 700 5.14 29.56 24.81
CA ASP A 700 4.49 28.28 24.52
C ASP A 700 5.20 27.57 23.35
N TYR A 701 4.97 26.27 23.19
CA TYR A 701 5.51 25.48 22.08
C TYR A 701 4.39 24.70 21.43
N ASP A 702 4.36 24.67 20.10
CA ASP A 702 3.52 23.79 19.29
C ASP A 702 4.35 22.64 18.71
N ILE A 703 3.74 21.48 18.47
CA ILE A 703 4.30 20.45 17.59
C ILE A 703 3.87 20.74 16.16
N VAL A 704 4.86 20.83 15.29
CA VAL A 704 4.72 21.07 13.86
C VAL A 704 5.16 19.83 13.10
N TRP A 705 4.30 19.33 12.21
CA TRP A 705 4.60 18.30 11.22
C TRP A 705 4.74 18.91 9.82
N HIS A 706 5.63 18.33 9.03
CA HIS A 706 5.94 18.75 7.68
C HIS A 706 6.31 17.52 6.82
N GLY A 707 5.53 17.27 5.77
CA GLY A 707 5.82 16.21 4.80
C GLY A 707 6.76 16.66 3.67
N GLU A 708 7.30 15.68 2.96
CA GLU A 708 8.07 15.83 1.73
C GLU A 708 7.35 15.09 0.59
N TYR A 709 7.41 15.61 -0.63
CA TYR A 709 6.99 14.91 -1.83
C TYR A 709 8.09 13.94 -2.29
N ASP A 710 7.75 12.92 -3.09
CA ASP A 710 8.69 11.89 -3.57
C ASP A 710 10.01 12.46 -4.11
N ASN A 711 9.92 13.60 -4.79
CA ASN A 711 10.99 14.32 -5.47
C ASN A 711 11.80 15.28 -4.57
N GLY A 712 11.63 15.23 -3.25
CA GLY A 712 12.42 15.99 -2.28
C GLY A 712 11.92 17.40 -1.96
N TRP A 713 10.78 17.81 -2.53
CA TRP A 713 10.18 19.12 -2.27
C TRP A 713 9.30 19.09 -1.02
N THR A 714 9.29 20.19 -0.27
CA THR A 714 8.55 20.34 0.98
C THR A 714 7.05 20.55 0.73
N GLN A 715 6.21 19.89 1.53
CA GLN A 715 4.75 20.12 1.57
C GLN A 715 4.43 21.37 2.44
N TYR A 716 3.19 21.53 2.90
CA TYR A 716 2.82 22.64 3.78
C TYR A 716 3.07 22.32 5.26
N GLU A 717 3.52 23.33 6.03
CA GLU A 717 3.72 23.26 7.48
C GLU A 717 2.36 23.12 8.21
N ARG A 718 2.22 22.14 9.11
CA ARG A 718 0.99 21.91 9.90
C ARG A 718 1.29 21.82 11.39
N ASN A 719 0.74 22.76 12.17
CA ASN A 719 0.60 22.59 13.62
C ASN A 719 -0.40 21.45 13.90
N ILE A 720 0.01 20.48 14.72
CA ILE A 720 -0.81 19.31 15.11
C ILE A 720 -1.12 19.26 16.62
N SER A 721 -0.44 20.04 17.47
CA SER A 721 -0.76 20.13 18.90
C SER A 721 -1.93 21.06 19.20
N TYR A 722 -2.07 22.14 18.42
CA TYR A 722 -3.02 23.24 18.63
C TYR A 722 -3.02 23.73 20.10
N ALA A 723 -1.84 24.00 20.66
CA ALA A 723 -1.66 24.14 22.10
C ALA A 723 -2.31 25.42 22.65
N SER A 724 -3.42 25.28 23.37
CA SER A 724 -4.07 26.40 24.06
C SER A 724 -3.43 26.68 25.42
N GLY A 725 -2.24 27.28 25.43
CA GLY A 725 -1.50 27.65 26.65
C GLY A 725 -0.70 26.51 27.27
N GLY A 726 0.14 25.84 26.46
CA GLY A 726 0.89 24.66 26.87
C GLY A 726 2.27 24.51 26.22
N LEU A 727 3.12 23.82 26.97
CA LEU A 727 4.42 23.21 26.71
C LEU A 727 4.50 22.07 25.68
N SER A 728 3.97 22.16 24.45
CA SER A 728 4.02 20.97 23.56
C SER A 728 5.43 20.71 23.03
N LYS A 729 6.14 19.71 23.58
CA LYS A 729 7.58 19.53 23.39
C LYS A 729 8.06 18.11 23.07
N TYR A 730 9.26 18.08 22.49
CA TYR A 730 10.12 16.91 22.31
C TYR A 730 9.45 15.74 21.55
N PRO A 731 9.16 15.91 20.25
CA PRO A 731 8.49 14.89 19.48
C PRO A 731 9.29 13.58 19.37
N SER A 732 8.59 12.46 19.22
CA SER A 732 9.12 11.18 18.73
C SER A 732 8.16 10.66 17.67
N ALA A 733 8.66 10.21 16.52
CA ALA A 733 7.82 9.78 15.40
C ALA A 733 8.19 8.38 14.92
N CYS A 734 7.22 7.66 14.35
CA CYS A 734 7.43 6.42 13.60
C CYS A 734 6.31 6.24 12.56
N VAL A 735 6.56 5.40 11.55
CA VAL A 735 5.62 5.14 10.46
C VAL A 735 5.34 3.65 10.35
N ARG A 736 4.08 3.29 10.12
CA ARG A 736 3.66 1.95 9.70
C ARG A 736 3.22 2.01 8.24
N GLN A 737 3.86 1.22 7.38
CA GLN A 737 3.51 1.15 5.96
C GLN A 737 2.27 0.27 5.78
N LEU A 738 1.14 0.92 5.54
CA LEU A 738 -0.19 0.31 5.49
C LEU A 738 -0.84 0.56 4.14
N TRP A 739 -1.70 -0.37 3.73
CA TRP A 739 -2.51 -0.26 2.52
C TRP A 739 -3.90 0.31 2.85
N PRO A 740 -4.48 1.19 2.01
CA PRO A 740 -3.86 1.88 0.88
C PRO A 740 -2.94 3.05 1.30
N GLN A 741 -3.15 3.57 2.50
CA GLN A 741 -2.42 4.71 3.08
C GLN A 741 -1.63 4.28 4.31
N SER A 742 -0.42 4.81 4.44
CA SER A 742 0.46 4.54 5.57
C SER A 742 0.09 5.40 6.78
N LYS A 743 0.39 4.95 7.99
CA LYS A 743 0.11 5.74 9.21
C LYS A 743 1.40 6.27 9.82
N LEU A 744 1.47 7.60 9.94
CA LEU A 744 2.49 8.33 10.70
C LEU A 744 1.95 8.56 12.11
N TYR A 745 2.72 8.12 13.11
CA TYR A 745 2.40 8.30 14.52
C TYR A 745 3.42 9.25 15.15
N ILE A 746 2.93 10.27 15.84
CA ILE A 746 3.73 11.33 16.44
C ILE A 746 3.38 11.42 17.93
N LEU A 747 4.38 11.35 18.78
CA LEU A 747 4.32 11.37 20.24
C LEU A 747 4.94 12.67 20.80
N TRP A 748 4.36 13.31 21.81
CA TRP A 748 4.97 14.48 22.49
C TRP A 748 4.51 14.65 23.95
N THR A 749 5.19 15.49 24.74
CA THR A 749 4.75 15.93 26.08
C THR A 749 4.00 17.25 26.03
N GLU A 750 3.13 17.45 27.01
CA GLU A 750 2.55 18.75 27.36
C GLU A 750 3.03 19.17 28.76
N ASP A 751 3.87 20.20 28.87
CA ASP A 751 4.08 20.88 30.15
C ASP A 751 2.98 21.93 30.36
N LEU A 752 2.29 21.92 31.51
CA LEU A 752 1.34 22.99 31.86
C LEU A 752 2.08 24.15 32.57
N PRO A 753 1.82 25.43 32.20
CA PRO A 753 2.58 26.57 32.75
C PRO A 753 2.36 26.83 34.25
N ASP A 754 1.23 26.37 34.82
CA ASP A 754 0.91 26.55 36.24
C ASP A 754 1.15 25.28 37.07
N ALA A 755 2.25 25.28 37.84
CA ALA A 755 2.70 24.19 38.71
C ALA A 755 1.81 23.90 39.95
N LYS A 756 0.49 24.08 39.85
CA LYS A 756 -0.48 23.91 40.97
C LYS A 756 -1.75 23.13 40.63
N ALA A 757 -1.96 22.69 39.40
CA ALA A 757 -3.07 21.81 39.02
C ALA A 757 -2.56 20.42 38.60
N ILE A 758 -2.87 19.40 39.41
CA ILE A 758 -2.48 18.00 39.18
C ILE A 758 -3.37 17.41 38.07
N ILE A 759 -2.92 17.41 36.81
CA ILE A 759 -3.71 16.90 35.66
C ILE A 759 -2.87 16.06 34.65
N GLN A 760 -2.59 14.82 35.06
CA GLN A 760 -3.00 13.58 34.35
C GLN A 760 -2.59 13.17 32.93
N LYS A 761 -1.98 13.98 32.06
CA LYS A 761 -1.63 13.50 30.69
C LYS A 761 -0.16 13.75 30.32
N PRO A 762 0.76 12.78 30.57
CA PRO A 762 2.19 12.95 30.30
C PRO A 762 2.56 12.83 28.81
N VAL A 763 1.69 12.24 27.99
CA VAL A 763 1.98 11.88 26.61
C VAL A 763 0.73 12.09 25.76
N LYS A 764 0.86 12.84 24.66
CA LYS A 764 -0.13 12.89 23.58
C LYS A 764 0.39 12.15 22.36
N ILE A 765 -0.53 11.69 21.54
CA ILE A 765 -0.27 11.02 20.26
C ILE A 765 -1.18 11.57 19.17
N TYR A 766 -0.65 11.62 17.94
CA TYR A 766 -1.36 11.97 16.73
C TYR A 766 -1.06 10.90 15.68
N ALA A 767 -2.11 10.29 15.14
CA ALA A 767 -2.05 9.40 13.98
C ALA A 767 -2.54 10.15 12.74
N GLN A 768 -1.77 10.08 11.65
CA GLN A 768 -2.11 10.67 10.36
C GLN A 768 -1.94 9.63 9.26
N GLU A 769 -2.98 9.44 8.45
CA GLU A 769 -2.89 8.72 7.18
C GLU A 769 -2.11 9.57 6.18
N ILE A 770 -1.01 9.04 5.67
CA ILE A 770 -0.11 9.67 4.71
C ILE A 770 -0.04 8.81 3.44
N GLU A 771 0.31 9.46 2.33
CA GLU A 771 0.71 8.71 1.14
C GLU A 771 1.87 7.76 1.47
N PRO A 772 1.96 6.60 0.78
CA PRO A 772 3.05 5.65 0.95
C PRO A 772 4.40 6.32 0.68
N VAL A 773 5.41 5.95 1.46
CA VAL A 773 6.76 6.50 1.25
C VAL A 773 7.52 5.60 0.26
N PRO A 774 8.14 6.16 -0.79
CA PRO A 774 9.01 5.42 -1.69
C PRO A 774 10.11 4.64 -0.95
N TYR A 775 10.14 3.33 -1.17
CA TYR A 775 11.20 2.42 -0.72
C TYR A 775 12.37 2.39 -1.71
N TYR A 776 12.10 2.56 -3.01
CA TYR A 776 13.10 2.97 -4.00
C TYR A 776 12.64 4.21 -4.73
N TYR A 777 13.58 5.09 -5.07
CA TYR A 777 13.35 6.22 -5.94
C TYR A 777 14.50 6.40 -6.93
N ALA A 778 14.21 6.26 -8.21
CA ALA A 778 15.15 6.64 -9.25
C ALA A 778 15.03 8.14 -9.53
N ASP A 779 16.12 8.87 -9.30
CA ASP A 779 16.28 10.25 -9.73
C ASP A 779 16.53 10.28 -11.25
N LEU A 780 15.50 10.65 -12.02
CA LEU A 780 15.51 10.65 -13.49
C LEU A 780 15.51 12.09 -14.02
N GLY A 781 15.93 12.28 -15.27
CA GLY A 781 15.98 13.62 -15.85
C GLY A 781 17.17 14.47 -15.39
N THR A 782 18.20 13.83 -14.83
CA THR A 782 19.49 14.43 -14.46
C THR A 782 20.61 13.90 -15.38
N GLU A 783 21.64 14.70 -15.70
CA GLU A 783 22.71 14.24 -16.61
C GLU A 783 23.43 12.98 -16.10
N GLU A 784 23.62 12.92 -14.78
CA GLU A 784 24.10 11.71 -14.11
C GLU A 784 23.02 10.62 -14.16
N ALA A 785 23.44 9.37 -14.37
CA ALA A 785 22.51 8.25 -14.34
C ALA A 785 22.24 7.85 -12.89
N SER A 786 20.96 7.73 -12.50
CA SER A 786 20.57 7.05 -11.26
C SER A 786 21.26 5.67 -11.17
N VAL A 787 21.59 5.21 -9.96
CA VAL A 787 22.25 3.91 -9.76
C VAL A 787 21.43 2.73 -10.29
N TYR A 788 20.11 2.92 -10.47
CA TYR A 788 19.20 1.94 -11.03
C TYR A 788 19.23 1.91 -12.56
N THR A 789 19.68 2.98 -13.22
CA THR A 789 19.65 3.11 -14.68
C THR A 789 20.71 2.20 -15.34
N ILE A 790 20.22 1.18 -16.05
CA ILE A 790 21.03 0.33 -16.93
C ILE A 790 21.25 0.99 -18.29
N GLN A 791 20.23 1.69 -18.82
CA GLN A 791 20.27 2.23 -20.18
C GLN A 791 19.43 3.50 -20.30
N LYS A 792 20.09 4.62 -20.61
CA LYS A 792 19.49 5.86 -21.15
C LYS A 792 20.39 6.43 -22.25
N GLU A 793 19.83 7.28 -23.10
CA GLU A 793 20.58 7.99 -24.16
C GLU A 793 20.94 9.41 -23.72
N GLY A 794 20.05 10.06 -22.98
CA GLY A 794 20.30 11.36 -22.38
C GLY A 794 19.09 11.83 -21.56
N VAL A 795 19.00 13.15 -21.40
CA VAL A 795 17.93 13.84 -20.66
C VAL A 795 17.27 14.92 -21.53
N LEU A 796 15.98 15.14 -21.32
CA LEU A 796 15.25 16.31 -21.80
C LEU A 796 14.67 17.07 -20.60
N ILE A 797 15.00 18.36 -20.52
CA ILE A 797 14.51 19.29 -19.49
C ILE A 797 13.46 20.18 -20.15
N TYR A 798 12.19 19.98 -19.81
CA TYR A 798 11.08 20.78 -20.33
C TYR A 798 10.59 21.85 -19.32
N GLY A 799 10.94 21.70 -18.05
CA GLY A 799 10.61 22.64 -16.98
C GLY A 799 11.58 22.56 -15.81
N GLN A 800 11.32 23.33 -14.75
CA GLN A 800 12.15 23.34 -13.54
C GLN A 800 11.70 22.32 -12.47
N THR A 801 10.58 21.63 -12.67
CA THR A 801 10.09 20.60 -11.74
C THR A 801 10.54 19.20 -12.18
N PRO A 802 10.85 18.28 -11.24
CA PRO A 802 11.34 16.94 -11.57
C PRO A 802 10.41 16.09 -12.46
N ASP A 803 9.10 16.32 -12.43
CA ASP A 803 8.15 15.64 -13.30
C ASP A 803 8.14 16.15 -14.77
N LEU A 804 8.89 17.22 -15.05
CA LEU A 804 9.13 17.79 -16.38
C LEU A 804 10.59 17.60 -16.85
N THR A 805 11.42 16.93 -16.05
CA THR A 805 12.77 16.48 -16.43
C THR A 805 12.74 14.98 -16.66
N VAL A 806 13.11 14.52 -17.86
CA VAL A 806 12.95 13.11 -18.22
C VAL A 806 14.25 12.48 -18.72
N ASP A 807 14.51 11.25 -18.28
CA ASP A 807 15.40 10.35 -19.00
C ASP A 807 14.75 10.01 -20.35
N TYR A 808 15.54 9.99 -21.42
CA TYR A 808 15.06 9.55 -22.74
C TYR A 808 15.97 8.51 -23.40
N HIS A 809 15.38 7.75 -24.33
CA HIS A 809 16.12 6.94 -25.29
C HIS A 809 15.35 6.82 -26.60
N SER A 810 16.04 6.88 -27.74
CA SER A 810 15.51 6.62 -29.09
C SER A 810 14.80 5.27 -29.27
N THR A 811 15.00 4.29 -28.38
CA THR A 811 14.40 2.94 -28.47
C THR A 811 13.90 2.41 -27.14
N GLN A 812 14.73 2.38 -26.10
CA GLN A 812 14.44 1.64 -24.87
C GLN A 812 15.18 2.22 -23.66
N LEU A 813 14.44 2.60 -22.61
CA LEU A 813 15.01 2.85 -21.28
C LEU A 813 15.09 1.54 -20.49
N LYS A 814 16.10 1.39 -19.62
CA LYS A 814 16.22 0.26 -18.71
C LYS A 814 16.64 0.68 -17.30
N TYR A 815 15.97 0.12 -16.31
CA TYR A 815 16.26 0.28 -14.88
C TYR A 815 16.26 -1.08 -14.18
N SER A 816 16.95 -1.20 -13.06
CA SER A 816 17.02 -2.44 -12.27
C SER A 816 17.05 -2.14 -10.79
N PHE A 817 16.15 -2.78 -10.04
CA PHE A 817 15.96 -2.60 -8.61
C PHE A 817 16.16 -3.94 -7.91
N SER A 818 16.97 -3.98 -6.83
CA SER A 818 17.40 -5.22 -6.19
C SER A 818 17.43 -5.13 -4.66
N GLY A 819 17.08 -6.25 -4.02
CA GLY A 819 16.81 -6.34 -2.60
C GLY A 819 15.35 -6.01 -2.27
N LEU A 820 14.42 -6.50 -3.09
CA LEU A 820 12.99 -6.59 -2.76
C LEU A 820 12.77 -7.85 -1.91
N ASP A 821 11.88 -7.79 -0.92
CA ASP A 821 11.53 -8.91 -0.04
C ASP A 821 10.24 -9.60 -0.52
N PRO A 822 10.27 -10.89 -0.93
CA PRO A 822 9.07 -11.65 -1.30
C PRO A 822 8.01 -11.78 -0.19
N ALA A 823 8.34 -11.46 1.06
CA ALA A 823 7.40 -11.37 2.17
C ALA A 823 6.64 -10.02 2.27
N ARG A 824 7.03 -9.02 1.47
CA ARG A 824 6.36 -7.70 1.36
C ARG A 824 5.45 -7.62 0.14
N SER A 825 4.67 -6.55 0.07
CA SER A 825 3.91 -6.14 -1.11
C SER A 825 4.48 -4.82 -1.64
N TYR A 826 4.56 -4.66 -2.96
CA TYR A 826 5.17 -3.49 -3.60
C TYR A 826 4.27 -2.89 -4.67
N MET A 827 4.21 -1.57 -4.74
CA MET A 827 3.55 -0.82 -5.81
C MET A 827 4.57 -0.02 -6.61
N LEU A 828 4.54 -0.14 -7.93
CA LEU A 828 5.34 0.66 -8.84
C LEU A 828 4.57 1.91 -9.24
N LYS A 829 5.20 3.07 -9.07
CA LYS A 829 4.76 4.35 -9.58
C LYS A 829 5.71 4.80 -10.69
N ALA A 830 5.16 5.30 -11.79
CA ALA A 830 5.96 6.02 -12.77
C ALA A 830 5.22 7.20 -13.38
N VAL A 831 5.99 8.23 -13.73
CA VAL A 831 5.53 9.47 -14.35
C VAL A 831 6.20 9.64 -15.70
N TYR A 832 5.42 10.10 -16.69
CA TYR A 832 5.86 10.34 -18.05
C TYR A 832 5.49 11.77 -18.50
N TYR A 833 6.38 12.41 -19.25
CA TYR A 833 6.15 13.72 -19.85
C TYR A 833 6.97 13.90 -21.15
N HIS A 834 6.45 14.65 -22.12
CA HIS A 834 7.19 15.09 -23.30
C HIS A 834 6.56 16.33 -23.96
N GLU A 835 7.35 17.14 -24.68
CA GLU A 835 6.83 18.27 -25.47
C GLU A 835 6.92 18.08 -27.00
N THR A 836 7.41 16.95 -27.49
CA THR A 836 7.53 16.65 -28.94
C THR A 836 6.18 16.81 -29.65
N SER A 837 6.16 17.25 -30.91
CA SER A 837 4.90 17.46 -31.67
C SER A 837 4.10 16.17 -31.88
N ASP A 838 4.79 15.03 -31.96
CA ASP A 838 4.18 13.72 -32.11
C ASP A 838 3.79 13.10 -30.77
N ARG A 839 2.67 12.37 -30.75
CA ARG A 839 2.30 11.49 -29.63
C ARG A 839 3.31 10.36 -29.47
N ILE A 840 3.72 10.10 -28.23
CA ILE A 840 4.55 8.94 -27.90
C ILE A 840 3.64 7.78 -27.47
N GLN A 841 3.94 6.57 -27.94
CA GLN A 841 3.40 5.33 -27.37
C GLN A 841 4.57 4.49 -26.89
N GLN A 842 4.52 4.05 -25.64
CA GLN A 842 5.58 3.25 -25.05
C GLN A 842 5.01 2.11 -24.18
N LYS A 843 5.81 1.06 -23.99
CA LYS A 843 5.41 -0.17 -23.31
C LYS A 843 6.37 -0.47 -22.19
N MET A 844 5.88 -0.50 -20.96
CA MET A 844 6.67 -0.99 -19.83
C MET A 844 6.61 -2.52 -19.77
N LYS A 845 7.77 -3.11 -19.48
CA LYS A 845 7.93 -4.51 -19.11
C LYS A 845 8.67 -4.61 -17.79
N ILE A 846 8.39 -5.67 -17.05
CA ILE A 846 9.11 -6.07 -15.84
C ILE A 846 9.61 -7.50 -16.11
N ASP A 847 10.94 -7.69 -16.03
CA ASP A 847 11.63 -8.95 -16.32
C ASP A 847 11.30 -9.53 -17.72
N GLY A 848 11.04 -8.62 -18.66
CA GLY A 848 10.63 -8.92 -20.03
C GLY A 848 9.14 -9.25 -20.21
N GLN A 849 8.37 -9.48 -19.15
CA GLN A 849 6.92 -9.60 -19.21
C GLN A 849 6.29 -8.21 -19.40
N GLN A 850 5.31 -8.07 -20.31
CA GLN A 850 4.57 -6.81 -20.47
C GLN A 850 3.81 -6.47 -19.17
N PHE A 851 3.94 -5.22 -18.74
CA PHE A 851 3.35 -4.71 -17.50
C PHE A 851 2.37 -3.56 -17.76
N ASP A 852 2.75 -2.58 -18.59
CA ASP A 852 1.90 -1.42 -18.91
C ASP A 852 2.12 -0.90 -20.35
N VAL A 853 1.16 -0.12 -20.88
CA VAL A 853 1.26 0.56 -22.18
C VAL A 853 0.72 2.00 -22.06
N ALA A 854 1.61 2.98 -22.15
CA ALA A 854 1.29 4.39 -22.04
C ALA A 854 1.15 5.07 -23.41
N ASN A 855 0.10 5.88 -23.56
CA ASN A 855 -0.17 6.70 -24.76
C ASN A 855 -0.08 8.19 -24.38
N LEU A 856 1.09 8.78 -24.57
CA LEU A 856 1.39 10.14 -24.14
C LEU A 856 0.96 11.16 -25.20
N LYS A 857 0.33 12.26 -24.76
CA LYS A 857 0.06 13.42 -25.61
C LYS A 857 1.11 14.52 -25.34
N PRO A 858 1.47 15.34 -26.35
CA PRO A 858 2.37 16.46 -26.14
C PRO A 858 1.90 17.38 -25.01
N LYS A 859 2.81 17.67 -24.08
CA LYS A 859 2.62 18.52 -22.89
C LYS A 859 1.63 17.98 -21.86
N GLU A 860 1.25 16.72 -21.96
CA GLU A 860 0.38 16.02 -21.00
C GLU A 860 1.25 15.14 -20.09
N LYS A 861 1.21 15.41 -18.78
CA LYS A 861 1.78 14.54 -17.76
C LYS A 861 0.87 13.32 -17.61
N VAL A 862 1.45 12.13 -17.62
CA VAL A 862 0.77 10.86 -17.35
C VAL A 862 1.44 10.23 -16.15
N GLU A 863 0.68 9.96 -15.09
CA GLU A 863 1.12 9.25 -13.89
C GLU A 863 0.33 7.94 -13.79
N PHE A 864 0.99 6.84 -13.42
CA PHE A 864 0.28 5.61 -13.09
C PHE A 864 0.94 4.90 -11.91
N LYS A 865 0.11 4.25 -11.10
CA LYS A 865 0.50 3.38 -9.98
C LYS A 865 -0.07 1.98 -10.24
N ARG A 866 0.76 0.93 -10.13
CA ARG A 866 0.38 -0.48 -10.37
C ARG A 866 1.08 -1.40 -9.38
N TRP A 867 0.35 -2.38 -8.85
CA TRP A 867 0.96 -3.39 -7.97
C TRP A 867 1.91 -4.32 -8.72
N LEU A 868 3.04 -4.59 -8.09
CA LEU A 868 3.95 -5.64 -8.53
C LEU A 868 3.38 -6.99 -8.05
N MET A 869 3.16 -7.91 -9.00
CA MET A 869 2.80 -9.29 -8.66
C MET A 869 3.98 -9.97 -7.94
N PRO A 870 3.77 -10.70 -6.83
CA PRO A 870 4.85 -11.35 -6.06
C PRO A 870 5.80 -12.25 -6.86
N LYS A 871 5.35 -12.78 -8.01
CA LYS A 871 6.18 -13.56 -8.94
C LYS A 871 7.31 -12.75 -9.58
N LEU A 872 7.10 -11.45 -9.83
CA LEU A 872 8.04 -10.59 -10.56
C LEU A 872 9.31 -10.38 -9.74
N TYR A 873 9.16 -10.03 -8.45
CA TYR A 873 10.28 -9.84 -7.52
C TYR A 873 10.62 -11.08 -6.67
N SER A 874 10.27 -12.28 -7.15
CA SER A 874 10.44 -13.52 -6.38
C SER A 874 11.90 -13.95 -6.19
N ASP A 875 12.81 -13.46 -7.03
CA ASP A 875 14.27 -13.57 -6.87
C ASP A 875 14.90 -12.38 -6.12
N GLY A 876 14.06 -11.42 -5.68
CA GLY A 876 14.46 -10.19 -5.00
C GLY A 876 14.94 -9.07 -5.93
N GLN A 877 14.79 -9.20 -7.24
CA GLN A 877 15.14 -8.20 -8.25
C GLN A 877 13.95 -7.92 -9.20
N ILE A 878 13.92 -6.74 -9.81
CA ILE A 878 13.12 -6.47 -11.01
C ILE A 878 13.91 -5.64 -12.01
N ASP A 879 13.88 -6.03 -13.28
CA ASP A 879 14.41 -5.27 -14.41
C ASP A 879 13.25 -4.61 -15.18
N ILE A 880 13.14 -3.28 -15.06
CA ILE A 880 12.09 -2.48 -15.70
C ILE A 880 12.62 -1.96 -17.05
N THR A 881 11.92 -2.25 -18.14
CA THR A 881 12.26 -1.71 -19.47
C THR A 881 11.08 -0.96 -20.07
N ILE A 882 11.31 0.27 -20.57
CA ILE A 882 10.29 1.07 -21.26
C ILE A 882 10.65 1.13 -22.75
N ASP A 883 9.89 0.39 -23.56
CA ASP A 883 10.11 0.23 -25.00
C ASP A 883 9.27 1.24 -25.80
N LYS A 884 9.92 2.08 -26.61
CA LYS A 884 9.23 2.94 -27.58
C LYS A 884 8.50 2.08 -28.61
N GLN A 885 7.18 2.28 -28.75
CA GLN A 885 6.35 1.68 -29.80
C GLN A 885 6.11 2.67 -30.95
N LYS A 886 5.87 3.95 -30.63
CA LYS A 886 5.62 5.04 -31.59
C LYS A 886 6.10 6.37 -31.01
N GLY A 887 6.40 7.33 -31.89
CA GLY A 887 6.90 8.65 -31.52
C GLY A 887 8.43 8.70 -31.51
N GLU A 888 8.97 9.79 -30.99
CA GLU A 888 10.40 10.13 -31.13
C GLU A 888 11.28 9.33 -30.14
N TYR A 889 10.89 9.25 -28.88
CA TYR A 889 11.65 8.60 -27.79
C TYR A 889 10.77 7.72 -26.89
N ALA A 890 11.39 6.83 -26.11
CA ALA A 890 10.85 6.39 -24.83
C ALA A 890 11.30 7.39 -23.76
N VAL A 891 10.42 7.74 -22.82
CA VAL A 891 10.66 8.78 -21.79
C VAL A 891 10.20 8.32 -20.40
N CYS A 892 10.88 8.76 -19.34
CA CYS A 892 10.44 8.57 -17.95
C CYS A 892 10.95 9.71 -17.06
N ALA A 893 10.05 10.30 -16.27
CA ALA A 893 10.29 11.45 -15.40
C ALA A 893 10.51 11.05 -13.93
N VAL A 894 9.75 10.06 -13.46
CA VAL A 894 9.87 9.50 -12.11
C VAL A 894 9.65 8.00 -12.20
N LEU A 895 10.41 7.23 -11.42
CA LEU A 895 10.20 5.79 -11.24
C LEU A 895 10.48 5.46 -9.77
N SER A 896 9.44 5.08 -9.03
CA SER A 896 9.53 4.75 -7.60
C SER A 896 8.79 3.47 -7.25
N ILE A 897 9.24 2.79 -6.21
CA ILE A 897 8.63 1.57 -5.69
C ILE A 897 8.26 1.83 -4.24
N GLU A 898 6.98 1.71 -3.91
CA GLU A 898 6.40 1.89 -2.58
C GLU A 898 6.27 0.50 -1.91
N GLU A 899 6.71 0.36 -0.65
CA GLU A 899 6.67 -0.91 0.12
C GLU A 899 5.54 -0.91 1.14
N TYR A 900 4.88 -2.05 1.31
CA TYR A 900 3.76 -2.25 2.22
C TYR A 900 3.89 -3.53 3.06
N GLU A 901 3.26 -3.53 4.24
CA GLU A 901 2.94 -4.77 4.95
C GLU A 901 2.01 -5.66 4.11
N LYS A 902 2.20 -6.98 4.21
CA LYS A 902 1.45 -7.98 3.46
C LYS A 902 0.19 -8.35 4.24
N ASP A 903 -0.94 -7.76 3.82
CA ASP A 903 -2.30 -7.90 4.35
C ASP A 903 -2.44 -7.67 5.86
N CYS A 904 -2.77 -6.44 6.26
CA CYS A 904 -2.94 -6.06 7.67
C CYS A 904 -4.37 -6.20 8.21
N ASP A 905 -5.37 -6.55 7.39
CA ASP A 905 -6.79 -6.57 7.78
C ASP A 905 -7.44 -7.97 7.80
N ASN A 906 -6.74 -9.01 7.32
CA ASN A 906 -7.29 -10.37 7.10
C ASN A 906 -8.55 -10.43 6.21
N THR A 907 -8.88 -9.35 5.48
CA THR A 907 -9.80 -9.44 4.35
C THR A 907 -9.05 -10.05 3.17
N LYS A 908 -9.69 -10.89 2.37
CA LYS A 908 -9.00 -11.70 1.34
C LYS A 908 -8.72 -10.89 0.06
N ASP A 909 -7.91 -9.85 0.16
CA ASP A 909 -7.47 -9.02 -0.99
C ASP A 909 -5.98 -9.17 -1.34
N GLY A 910 -5.26 -10.07 -0.64
CA GLY A 910 -3.92 -10.53 -1.00
C GLY A 910 -3.88 -11.23 -2.35
N GLY A 911 -3.44 -10.49 -3.37
CA GLY A 911 -3.46 -10.90 -4.78
C GLY A 911 -2.80 -12.26 -5.05
N ALA A 912 -3.60 -13.23 -5.49
CA ALA A 912 -3.11 -14.31 -6.34
C ALA A 912 -3.03 -13.76 -7.79
N GLN A 913 -2.11 -14.15 -8.67
CA GLN A 913 -1.54 -15.48 -8.83
C GLN A 913 -0.21 -15.44 -9.63
N ALA A 914 0.60 -16.50 -9.50
CA ALA A 914 0.96 -17.39 -10.62
C ALA A 914 1.88 -18.51 -10.13
N THR A 915 1.52 -19.76 -10.40
CA THR A 915 2.50 -20.86 -10.36
C THR A 915 2.53 -21.52 -11.74
N LEU A 916 3.48 -21.09 -12.57
CA LEU A 916 3.88 -21.82 -13.76
C LEU A 916 5.24 -22.46 -13.49
N SER A 917 5.25 -23.76 -13.19
CA SER A 917 6.37 -24.60 -13.59
C SER A 917 6.07 -25.12 -15.02
N GLU A 918 7.06 -25.33 -15.89
CA GLU A 918 8.45 -25.63 -15.55
C GLU A 918 9.47 -25.16 -16.59
N THR A 919 10.70 -24.97 -16.10
CA THR A 919 11.95 -24.86 -16.85
C THR A 919 12.06 -23.72 -17.88
N LYS A 920 12.64 -22.60 -17.44
CA LYS A 920 13.51 -21.80 -18.29
C LYS A 920 14.90 -21.72 -17.65
N ILE A 921 15.89 -22.25 -18.34
CA ILE A 921 17.30 -22.08 -17.98
C ILE A 921 17.57 -20.58 -17.90
N VAL A 922 18.12 -20.11 -16.77
CA VAL A 922 18.63 -18.73 -16.68
C VAL A 922 19.82 -18.64 -17.63
N ALA A 923 19.56 -18.14 -18.83
CA ALA A 923 20.57 -17.88 -19.83
C ALA A 923 21.36 -16.64 -19.41
N HIS A 924 22.22 -16.81 -18.41
CA HIS A 924 23.31 -15.86 -18.19
C HIS A 924 24.09 -15.76 -19.50
N ARG A 925 24.49 -14.55 -19.90
CA ARG A 925 25.34 -14.35 -21.07
C ARG A 925 26.78 -14.19 -20.64
N TYR A 926 27.70 -14.55 -21.52
CA TYR A 926 29.11 -14.26 -21.32
C TYR A 926 29.38 -12.78 -21.58
N GLU A 927 29.75 -12.04 -20.54
CA GLU A 927 30.02 -10.60 -20.65
C GLU A 927 31.16 -10.17 -19.73
N LEU A 928 32.03 -9.28 -20.23
CA LEU A 928 33.07 -8.61 -19.46
C LEU A 928 32.77 -7.12 -19.46
N LEU A 929 32.42 -6.53 -18.32
CA LEU A 929 32.05 -5.13 -18.22
C LEU A 929 33.29 -4.21 -18.17
N PRO A 930 33.13 -2.90 -18.46
CA PRO A 930 34.16 -1.91 -18.15
C PRO A 930 34.51 -1.94 -16.65
N ASN A 931 35.78 -1.74 -16.32
CA ASN A 931 36.22 -1.58 -14.94
C ASN A 931 35.81 -0.20 -14.41
N SER A 932 35.53 -0.09 -13.10
CA SER A 932 35.18 1.18 -12.47
C SER A 932 35.94 1.37 -11.15
N PRO A 933 36.56 2.55 -10.90
CA PRO A 933 36.72 3.67 -11.84
C PRO A 933 37.69 3.34 -13.00
N ASN A 934 37.59 4.11 -14.10
CA ASN A 934 38.52 4.07 -15.23
C ASN A 934 38.60 5.48 -15.88
N PRO A 935 39.71 6.22 -15.76
CA PRO A 935 40.99 5.82 -15.15
C PRO A 935 40.88 5.49 -13.66
N ALA A 936 41.68 4.54 -13.18
CA ALA A 936 41.71 4.16 -11.78
C ALA A 936 42.92 4.76 -11.05
N SER A 937 42.67 5.41 -9.92
CA SER A 937 43.67 5.98 -8.99
C SER A 937 44.23 4.93 -8.01
N GLY A 938 44.46 3.71 -8.49
CA GLY A 938 45.09 2.61 -7.76
C GLY A 938 44.16 1.51 -7.24
N GLN A 939 42.84 1.70 -7.20
CA GLN A 939 41.88 0.59 -7.02
C GLN A 939 40.82 0.61 -8.12
N THR A 940 40.45 -0.55 -8.64
CA THR A 940 39.37 -0.70 -9.62
C THR A 940 38.62 -2.02 -9.42
N THR A 941 37.34 -2.00 -9.76
CA THR A 941 36.44 -3.14 -9.68
C THR A 941 36.12 -3.63 -11.09
N PHE A 942 36.35 -4.91 -11.34
CA PHE A 942 35.95 -5.59 -12.56
C PHE A 942 34.65 -6.36 -12.31
N ARG A 943 33.70 -6.24 -13.24
CA ARG A 943 32.48 -7.07 -13.24
C ARG A 943 32.42 -7.92 -14.50
N TYR A 944 31.96 -9.16 -14.36
CA TYR A 944 31.79 -10.08 -15.48
C TYR A 944 30.70 -11.10 -15.19
N GLN A 945 30.16 -11.70 -16.25
CA GLN A 945 29.10 -12.70 -16.19
C GLN A 945 29.53 -13.97 -16.93
N LEU A 946 29.21 -15.14 -16.35
CA LEU A 946 29.47 -16.45 -16.93
C LEU A 946 28.15 -17.10 -17.35
N ALA A 947 28.07 -17.55 -18.61
CA ALA A 947 26.90 -18.26 -19.13
C ALA A 947 26.80 -19.72 -18.68
N GLN A 948 27.94 -20.36 -18.46
CA GLN A 948 28.06 -21.77 -18.06
C GLN A 948 29.12 -21.91 -16.97
N SER A 949 29.06 -23.02 -16.22
CA SER A 949 30.09 -23.35 -15.24
C SER A 949 31.41 -23.69 -15.92
N GLY A 950 32.53 -23.17 -15.42
CA GLY A 950 33.83 -23.42 -16.04
C GLY A 950 35.02 -22.99 -15.20
N LYS A 951 36.19 -23.50 -15.57
CA LYS A 951 37.47 -23.02 -15.05
C LYS A 951 37.71 -21.60 -15.59
N THR A 952 37.49 -20.62 -14.73
CA THR A 952 37.60 -19.20 -15.06
C THR A 952 38.96 -18.67 -14.62
N THR A 953 39.66 -18.01 -15.54
CA THR A 953 40.86 -17.24 -15.24
C THR A 953 40.64 -15.77 -15.60
N PHE A 954 40.96 -14.88 -14.67
CA PHE A 954 40.90 -13.43 -14.86
C PHE A 954 42.29 -12.84 -14.59
N LYS A 955 42.90 -12.23 -15.59
CA LYS A 955 44.30 -11.77 -15.55
C LYS A 955 44.45 -10.34 -16.08
N VAL A 956 45.30 -9.57 -15.42
CA VAL A 956 45.74 -8.24 -15.85
C VAL A 956 47.07 -8.36 -16.59
N TYR A 957 47.25 -7.58 -17.64
CA TYR A 957 48.41 -7.55 -18.52
C TYR A 957 48.87 -6.10 -18.77
N ASN A 958 50.17 -5.91 -18.98
CA ASN A 958 50.72 -4.64 -19.45
C ASN A 958 50.66 -4.54 -20.99
N THR A 959 51.11 -3.42 -21.55
CA THR A 959 51.15 -3.19 -23.01
C THR A 959 52.09 -4.13 -23.78
N LEU A 960 53.00 -4.83 -23.10
CA LEU A 960 53.88 -5.86 -23.69
C LEU A 960 53.25 -7.27 -23.66
N GLY A 961 52.00 -7.40 -23.21
CA GLY A 961 51.31 -8.69 -23.07
C GLY A 961 51.81 -9.54 -21.90
N GLN A 962 52.61 -8.99 -20.99
CA GLN A 962 53.09 -9.70 -19.80
C GLN A 962 52.03 -9.66 -18.70
N ALA A 963 51.76 -10.82 -18.08
CA ALA A 963 50.80 -10.92 -16.99
C ALA A 963 51.31 -10.21 -15.73
N VAL A 964 50.55 -9.22 -15.25
CA VAL A 964 50.85 -8.36 -14.09
C VAL A 964 50.30 -8.97 -12.80
N LYS A 965 49.08 -9.50 -12.85
CA LYS A 965 48.42 -10.19 -11.72
C LYS A 965 47.31 -11.12 -12.23
N THR A 966 47.20 -12.30 -11.62
CA THR A 966 46.00 -13.14 -11.73
C THR A 966 45.07 -12.76 -10.58
N ILE A 967 43.82 -12.41 -10.90
CA ILE A 967 42.80 -12.00 -9.93
C ILE A 967 41.87 -13.17 -9.60
N VAL A 968 41.56 -14.00 -10.61
CA VAL A 968 40.76 -15.22 -10.46
C VAL A 968 41.46 -16.37 -11.19
N ASP A 969 41.48 -17.53 -10.55
CA ASP A 969 41.94 -18.80 -11.13
C ASP A 969 41.14 -19.95 -10.50
N ALA A 970 39.82 -19.92 -10.66
CA ALA A 970 38.86 -20.75 -9.92
C ALA A 970 37.88 -21.46 -10.85
N TYR A 971 37.29 -22.57 -10.40
CA TYR A 971 36.09 -23.09 -11.05
C TYR A 971 34.89 -22.26 -10.56
N GLN A 972 34.14 -21.67 -11.49
CA GLN A 972 33.01 -20.79 -11.18
C GLN A 972 31.74 -21.32 -11.85
N GLN A 973 30.60 -21.03 -11.24
CA GLN A 973 29.27 -21.42 -11.72
C GLN A 973 28.72 -20.35 -12.70
N PRO A 974 27.60 -20.59 -13.41
CA PRO A 974 26.91 -19.52 -14.10
C PRO A 974 26.51 -18.42 -13.10
N GLY A 975 26.60 -17.15 -13.50
CA GLY A 975 26.28 -16.02 -12.61
C GLY A 975 27.11 -14.76 -12.87
N VAL A 976 26.87 -13.74 -12.05
CA VAL A 976 27.57 -12.45 -12.09
C VAL A 976 28.62 -12.38 -10.99
N TYR A 977 29.81 -11.89 -11.34
CA TYR A 977 30.96 -11.80 -10.45
C TYR A 977 31.52 -10.38 -10.43
N SER A 978 31.98 -9.95 -9.26
CA SER A 978 32.66 -8.67 -9.04
C SER A 978 33.98 -8.93 -8.31
N VAL A 979 35.09 -8.48 -8.88
CA VAL A 979 36.44 -8.70 -8.33
C VAL A 979 37.27 -7.42 -8.33
N ASN A 980 37.95 -7.17 -7.22
CA ASN A 980 38.71 -5.94 -7.01
C ASN A 980 40.19 -6.14 -7.33
N TRP A 981 40.82 -5.10 -7.88
CA TRP A 981 42.28 -5.02 -8.01
C TRP A 981 42.80 -3.74 -7.37
N ASP A 982 43.82 -3.92 -6.53
CA ASP A 982 44.49 -2.90 -5.73
C ASP A 982 45.68 -2.24 -6.46
N GLY A 983 45.71 -2.33 -7.79
CA GLY A 983 46.75 -1.71 -8.62
C GLY A 983 48.16 -2.23 -8.35
N LYS A 984 48.30 -3.41 -7.74
CA LYS A 984 49.60 -4.05 -7.44
C LYS A 984 49.86 -5.25 -8.34
N ASP A 985 51.13 -5.48 -8.66
CA ASP A 985 51.60 -6.70 -9.31
C ASP A 985 51.66 -7.92 -8.36
N THR A 986 52.16 -9.05 -8.85
CA THR A 986 52.37 -10.27 -8.04
C THR A 986 53.41 -10.15 -6.93
N GLN A 987 54.25 -9.10 -6.94
CA GLN A 987 55.24 -8.81 -5.90
C GLN A 987 54.70 -7.82 -4.85
N GLY A 988 53.42 -7.42 -4.96
CA GLY A 988 52.80 -6.44 -4.07
C GLY A 988 53.24 -5.00 -4.35
N LYS A 989 53.89 -4.72 -5.48
CA LYS A 989 54.34 -3.38 -5.86
C LYS A 989 53.28 -2.69 -6.70
N LYS A 990 52.99 -1.42 -6.42
CA LYS A 990 52.07 -0.60 -7.25
C LYS A 990 52.60 -0.52 -8.67
N VAL A 991 51.71 -0.72 -9.65
CA VAL A 991 52.04 -0.63 -11.07
C VAL A 991 52.30 0.83 -11.49
N ALA A 992 52.90 1.03 -12.66
CA ALA A 992 53.15 2.37 -13.22
C ALA A 992 51.88 2.96 -13.86
N ASN A 993 51.81 4.28 -14.02
CA ASN A 993 50.74 4.92 -14.78
C ASN A 993 50.79 4.44 -16.24
N GLY A 994 49.62 4.25 -16.86
CA GLY A 994 49.55 3.82 -18.25
C GLY A 994 48.35 2.95 -18.56
N VAL A 995 48.33 2.42 -19.78
CA VAL A 995 47.30 1.50 -20.26
C VAL A 995 47.63 0.08 -19.83
N TYR A 996 46.64 -0.62 -19.29
CA TYR A 996 46.68 -2.04 -18.99
C TYR A 996 45.50 -2.73 -19.66
N PHE A 997 45.62 -4.03 -19.87
CA PHE A 997 44.55 -4.86 -20.39
C PHE A 997 44.15 -5.87 -19.32
N TYR A 998 42.86 -6.19 -19.23
CA TYR A 998 42.38 -7.27 -18.41
C TYR A 998 41.59 -8.24 -19.29
N ARG A 999 41.86 -9.54 -19.10
CA ARG A 999 41.28 -10.62 -19.90
C ARG A 999 40.68 -11.65 -18.98
N ILE A 1000 39.46 -12.06 -19.32
CA ILE A 1000 38.81 -13.24 -18.77
C ILE A 1000 38.83 -14.36 -19.81
N ASN A 1001 39.08 -15.58 -19.35
CA ASN A 1001 38.87 -16.79 -20.12
C ASN A 1001 38.10 -17.82 -19.25
N SER A 1002 36.99 -18.35 -19.76
CA SER A 1002 36.22 -19.44 -19.15
C SER A 1002 35.59 -20.31 -20.24
N GLY A 1003 36.19 -21.48 -20.48
CA GLY A 1003 35.78 -22.35 -21.59
C GLY A 1003 35.97 -21.66 -22.93
N GLU A 1004 34.89 -21.55 -23.72
CA GLU A 1004 34.89 -20.83 -25.01
C GLU A 1004 34.77 -19.30 -24.85
N PHE A 1005 34.42 -18.79 -23.66
CA PHE A 1005 34.37 -17.35 -23.45
C PHE A 1005 35.77 -16.78 -23.27
N ASP A 1006 36.14 -15.87 -24.16
CA ASP A 1006 37.34 -15.06 -24.04
C ASP A 1006 37.00 -13.59 -24.33
N ALA A 1007 37.30 -12.70 -23.38
CA ALA A 1007 37.10 -11.27 -23.56
C ALA A 1007 38.25 -10.49 -22.94
N THR A 1008 38.71 -9.46 -23.66
CA THR A 1008 39.75 -8.53 -23.21
C THR A 1008 39.23 -7.10 -23.27
N LYS A 1009 39.48 -6.32 -22.22
CA LYS A 1009 39.19 -4.87 -22.18
C LYS A 1009 40.40 -4.08 -21.69
N LYS A 1010 40.42 -2.77 -22.00
CA LYS A 1010 41.48 -1.84 -21.61
C LYS A 1010 41.07 -1.04 -20.37
N MET A 1011 42.05 -0.72 -19.54
CA MET A 1011 41.93 0.23 -18.43
C MET A 1011 43.12 1.19 -18.41
N VAL A 1012 42.94 2.36 -17.81
CA VAL A 1012 44.01 3.33 -17.57
C VAL A 1012 44.27 3.40 -16.06
N ILE A 1013 45.53 3.27 -15.66
CA ILE A 1013 45.96 3.51 -14.28
C ILE A 1013 46.62 4.89 -14.20
N LEU A 1014 46.20 5.69 -13.22
CA LEU A 1014 46.84 6.93 -12.80
C LEU A 1014 47.32 6.76 -11.34
N LYS A 1015 48.29 7.58 -10.92
CA LYS A 1015 48.81 7.65 -9.56
C LYS A 1015 48.24 8.85 -8.83
#